data_AF-A0A914DLD1-F1
#
_entry.id   AF-A0A914DLD1-F1
#
_cell.length_a   1.000
_cell.length_b   1.000
_cell.length_c   1.000
_cell.angle_alpha   90.00
_cell.angle_beta   90.00
_cell.angle_gamma   90.00
#
_symmetry.space_group_name_H-M   'P 1'
#
loop_
_entity.id
_entity.type
_entity.pdbx_description
1 polymer ?
#
loop_
_entity_poly.entity_id
_entity_poly.type
_entity_poly.pdbx_seq_one_letter_code
_entity_poly.pdbx_strand_id
1 'polypeptide(L)'
;MEKERKKVLELRKIERNYQEKWENAKIFEEDAPSDNENLSKYMVTFPYPYCNGRLHLGHIFTVSKCEFAVGYQRMQQKKTLFPFGFHCTGMPIKACADKLAYEINTYGIPPNFPNIEEIVEEESIEAELAKKEKAKKSKAVAKAGASKFQWDIMKSLNMTDTEIVQFADANFWLDYFPPLCQEDLKKMGLKVDWRRSFITTDRNKYYSSFVEWQFRKLKEGGFIDFGKRYTIFSPKDGQPCMDHDRATGEGVGPQEYTLVKLEILDPKPKILAAVVKPVYLVAATLRPETMYGQTNVYLHPDIAYSAFYAGPKEKEVFIATKRAARNLSYQNLTNEFGKVNFVEGLEKVYGKDLLGAALKAPLAAYEKVYALPMLTIKDEKGTGVVTSVPSDAPDDLAALNDLKKKKPLREKYNITDEMVMPYVPIPIIDIPEYGNLAAVTMVEKLKIESQNEKEKLEEAKREVYLKGFYDGIMLVGEYKGRKTADVKKLIQEDLIKKNLAVKYVEPEKTIISRSGDECVVALCDQWYLKYGDENWKNEAKRALSQMNTYSEEVRRNFEHTIDWLHEYACSRSYGLGTKLPWDPQYLIESLSDSTIYNSYYTVAHLLQASLDGKVPGPLGIKPEQMIDACWDYIFLHSDYDSTKMPIEKPKLDKMRQEFEYWYPVDMRVSGKDLVQNHLTFFLFNHVAIWKDQPKKWPKSIRANGHLLLNNEKMSKSTGNFLTLVDAVEKFGADGMRLGLADAGDGVEDANFVFDMADAGVLRLYNFLTWVKEMVELKKEAKFRTGEKLFIDRVFENQLNRFLRLATDQYELTNFKEALKYCFFEYQSARDFYREVCGGETGMHEELVFQFIETQAKILSPICPHVCEEIWSIIGKEGFIIQAKWPEIGETDEILLKEGQFLESSVRDFRLRLLALLNPKKKTPGQTINPPTTGNIYVAEKYPSWQNTVLGVLKELYNENNNEFPDNKIISQKLNSMETLKKLAKKTMPFVQMIKESVREQGIGAIEQTCPFDQLRVLKECTEYLKNTLSIQEVQILPVDEEKLDPSVVETITPGKPFVKFE
;
A
#
# COMPACT_ATOMS: atom_id res chain seq x y z
N MET A 1 31.96 12.98 4.91
CA MET A 1 31.11 14.02 4.28
C MET A 1 31.75 14.78 3.12
N GLU A 2 32.80 15.60 3.26
CA GLU A 2 33.28 16.46 2.15
C GLU A 2 33.86 15.65 0.96
N LYS A 3 34.61 14.57 1.22
CA LYS A 3 35.09 13.64 0.19
C LYS A 3 33.98 12.81 -0.47
N GLU A 4 32.97 12.39 0.27
CA GLU A 4 31.81 11.64 -0.26
C GLU A 4 30.96 12.52 -1.18
N ARG A 5 30.77 13.80 -0.82
CA ARG A 5 30.11 14.77 -1.70
C ARG A 5 30.87 14.97 -3.02
N LYS A 6 32.20 14.91 -3.02
CA LYS A 6 32.99 14.97 -4.28
C LYS A 6 32.66 13.79 -5.22
N LYS A 7 32.54 12.57 -4.68
CA LYS A 7 32.19 11.38 -5.48
C LYS A 7 30.78 11.50 -6.07
N VAL A 8 29.81 11.93 -5.27
CA VAL A 8 28.44 12.21 -5.76
C VAL A 8 28.45 13.25 -6.88
N LEU A 9 29.23 14.32 -6.74
CA LEU A 9 29.35 15.36 -7.78
C LEU A 9 29.95 14.81 -9.09
N GLU A 10 30.90 13.87 -9.01
CA GLU A 10 31.47 13.21 -10.21
C GLU A 10 30.43 12.31 -10.90
N LEU A 11 29.68 11.50 -10.14
CA LEU A 11 28.59 10.69 -10.69
C LEU A 11 27.50 11.57 -11.32
N ARG A 12 27.10 12.67 -10.68
CA ARG A 12 26.11 13.61 -11.25
C ARG A 12 26.55 14.25 -12.56
N LYS A 13 27.85 14.43 -12.79
CA LYS A 13 28.36 14.91 -14.09
C LYS A 13 28.16 13.84 -15.18
N ILE A 14 28.45 12.59 -14.85
CA ILE A 14 28.22 11.44 -15.73
C ILE A 14 26.71 11.32 -16.06
N GLU A 15 25.86 11.38 -15.04
CA GLU A 15 24.40 11.32 -15.17
C GLU A 15 23.88 12.38 -16.15
N ARG A 16 24.24 13.65 -15.95
CA ARG A 16 23.82 14.76 -16.84
C ARG A 16 24.28 14.55 -18.28
N ASN A 17 25.53 14.12 -18.48
CA ASN A 17 26.09 13.89 -19.81
C ASN A 17 25.30 12.81 -20.59
N TYR A 18 24.99 11.69 -19.95
CA TYR A 18 24.24 10.62 -20.62
C TYR A 18 22.75 10.95 -20.77
N GLN A 19 22.14 11.65 -19.81
CA GLN A 19 20.78 12.16 -19.95
C GLN A 19 20.64 13.07 -21.18
N GLU A 20 21.60 13.98 -21.40
CA GLU A 20 21.63 14.85 -22.58
C GLU A 20 21.84 14.05 -23.87
N LYS A 21 22.77 13.09 -23.89
CA LYS A 21 22.98 12.19 -25.05
C LYS A 21 21.73 11.40 -25.39
N TRP A 22 21.03 10.87 -24.39
CA TRP A 22 19.81 10.09 -24.57
C TRP A 22 18.65 10.92 -25.11
N GLU A 23 18.47 12.14 -24.59
CA GLU A 23 17.45 13.08 -25.07
C GLU A 23 17.74 13.49 -26.53
N ASN A 24 18.99 13.85 -26.85
CA ASN A 24 19.40 14.24 -28.20
C ASN A 24 19.22 13.10 -29.21
N ALA A 25 19.50 11.86 -28.79
CA ALA A 25 19.32 10.67 -29.62
C ALA A 25 17.88 10.12 -29.60
N LYS A 26 16.97 10.71 -28.81
CA LYS A 26 15.54 10.35 -28.72
C LYS A 26 15.28 8.86 -28.48
N ILE A 27 16.17 8.21 -27.73
CA ILE A 27 16.22 6.75 -27.63
C ILE A 27 15.03 6.10 -26.90
N PHE A 28 14.21 6.91 -26.23
CA PHE A 28 13.00 6.47 -25.54
C PHE A 28 11.72 6.84 -26.30
N GLU A 29 11.82 7.59 -27.40
CA GLU A 29 10.70 7.86 -28.30
C GLU A 29 10.44 6.62 -29.16
N GLU A 30 9.37 5.88 -28.88
CA GLU A 30 9.02 4.64 -29.59
C GLU A 30 7.66 4.79 -30.26
N ASP A 31 7.63 4.58 -31.57
CA ASP A 31 6.41 4.49 -32.37
C ASP A 31 6.09 3.01 -32.62
N ALA A 32 4.82 2.68 -32.88
CA ALA A 32 4.44 1.33 -33.29
C ALA A 32 5.10 0.99 -34.65
N PRO A 33 5.65 -0.23 -34.81
CA PRO A 33 6.30 -0.64 -36.04
C PRO A 33 5.28 -0.78 -37.17
N SER A 34 5.76 -0.77 -38.42
CA SER A 34 4.91 -1.02 -39.60
C SER A 34 4.34 -2.44 -39.58
N ASP A 35 3.16 -2.66 -40.21
CA ASP A 35 2.39 -3.93 -40.15
C ASP A 35 3.19 -5.20 -40.54
N ASN A 36 4.34 -5.07 -41.19
CA ASN A 36 5.18 -6.19 -41.62
C ASN A 36 6.20 -6.67 -40.55
N GLU A 37 6.30 -5.99 -39.40
CA GLU A 37 7.27 -6.29 -38.35
C GLU A 37 6.58 -6.82 -37.09
N ASN A 38 6.61 -8.14 -36.89
CA ASN A 38 6.07 -8.78 -35.67
C ASN A 38 7.07 -8.71 -34.50
N LEU A 39 7.33 -7.49 -34.01
CA LEU A 39 8.20 -7.25 -32.86
C LEU A 39 7.43 -7.39 -31.55
N SER A 40 8.04 -8.06 -30.56
CA SER A 40 7.46 -8.17 -29.22
C SER A 40 7.48 -6.83 -28.51
N LYS A 41 6.36 -6.49 -27.86
CA LYS A 41 6.18 -5.23 -27.13
C LYS A 41 6.09 -5.42 -25.62
N TYR A 42 6.37 -4.36 -24.87
CA TYR A 42 6.21 -4.29 -23.42
C TYR A 42 5.75 -2.88 -23.00
N MET A 43 4.45 -2.72 -22.74
CA MET A 43 3.83 -1.49 -22.26
C MET A 43 3.68 -1.56 -20.74
N VAL A 44 4.39 -0.67 -20.03
CA VAL A 44 4.26 -0.51 -18.58
C VAL A 44 3.61 0.82 -18.25
N THR A 45 2.83 0.88 -17.17
CA THR A 45 2.27 2.16 -16.70
C THR A 45 2.36 2.31 -15.19
N PHE A 46 2.51 3.56 -14.77
CA PHE A 46 2.35 4.02 -13.40
C PHE A 46 1.06 4.87 -13.30
N PRO A 47 0.24 4.74 -12.25
CA PRO A 47 -0.81 5.69 -11.93
C PRO A 47 -0.22 7.10 -11.87
N TYR A 48 -0.58 7.94 -12.83
CA TYR A 48 -0.13 9.33 -12.88
C TYR A 48 -0.34 10.04 -11.52
N PRO A 49 0.68 10.71 -10.98
CA PRO A 49 0.60 11.29 -9.65
C PRO A 49 -0.21 12.58 -9.66
N TYR A 50 -0.86 12.89 -8.54
CA TYR A 50 -1.48 14.19 -8.34
C TYR A 50 -0.42 15.29 -8.34
N CYS A 51 -0.67 16.37 -9.08
CA CYS A 51 0.26 17.49 -9.24
C CYS A 51 -0.07 18.69 -8.31
N ASN A 52 -0.35 18.42 -7.04
CA ASN A 52 -0.52 19.44 -6.00
C ASN A 52 0.80 19.77 -5.25
N GLY A 53 1.93 19.32 -5.78
CA GLY A 53 3.27 19.50 -5.22
C GLY A 53 4.33 18.74 -6.03
N ARG A 54 5.60 18.84 -5.62
CA ARG A 54 6.67 18.01 -6.20
C ARG A 54 6.56 16.55 -5.75
N LEU A 55 7.06 15.64 -6.58
CA LEU A 55 7.08 14.21 -6.28
C LEU A 55 8.05 13.90 -5.14
N HIS A 56 7.60 13.09 -4.18
CA HIS A 56 8.43 12.57 -3.09
C HIS A 56 8.92 11.14 -3.34
N LEU A 57 9.90 10.72 -2.54
CA LEU A 57 10.58 9.43 -2.71
C LEU A 57 9.63 8.22 -2.72
N GLY A 58 8.50 8.27 -2.00
CA GLY A 58 7.46 7.24 -2.06
C GLY A 58 6.84 7.02 -3.46
N HIS A 59 6.61 8.09 -4.22
CA HIS A 59 6.20 7.97 -5.63
C HIS A 59 7.30 7.28 -6.43
N ILE A 60 8.55 7.69 -6.19
CA ILE A 60 9.70 7.25 -6.97
C ILE A 60 10.02 5.79 -6.72
N PHE A 61 9.84 5.29 -5.50
CA PHE A 61 9.93 3.87 -5.20
C PHE A 61 8.95 3.04 -6.04
N THR A 62 7.70 3.48 -6.13
CA THR A 62 6.69 2.79 -6.95
C THR A 62 7.02 2.88 -8.45
N VAL A 63 7.41 4.08 -8.93
CA VAL A 63 7.84 4.32 -10.33
C VAL A 63 9.07 3.48 -10.70
N SER A 64 9.99 3.27 -9.75
CA SER A 64 11.24 2.55 -9.99
C SER A 64 11.00 1.12 -10.49
N LYS A 65 9.92 0.47 -10.05
CA LYS A 65 9.55 -0.88 -10.48
C LYS A 65 9.19 -0.93 -11.97
N CYS A 66 8.52 0.10 -12.50
CA CYS A 66 8.28 0.24 -13.93
C CYS A 66 9.60 0.47 -14.68
N GLU A 67 10.39 1.41 -14.19
CA GLU A 67 11.67 1.83 -14.78
C GLU A 67 12.68 0.70 -14.91
N PHE A 68 12.84 -0.11 -13.86
CA PHE A 68 13.75 -1.26 -13.87
C PHE A 68 13.22 -2.36 -14.79
N ALA A 69 11.91 -2.62 -14.81
CA ALA A 69 11.31 -3.58 -15.72
C ALA A 69 11.53 -3.20 -17.18
N VAL A 70 11.33 -1.94 -17.58
CA VAL A 70 11.56 -1.53 -18.98
C VAL A 70 13.03 -1.50 -19.36
N GLY A 71 13.93 -1.17 -18.41
CA GLY A 71 15.36 -1.33 -18.62
C GLY A 71 15.73 -2.77 -18.98
N TYR A 72 15.23 -3.73 -18.20
CA TYR A 72 15.46 -5.16 -18.45
C TYR A 72 14.79 -5.64 -19.75
N GLN A 73 13.51 -5.33 -19.97
CA GLN A 73 12.76 -5.81 -21.14
C GLN A 73 13.29 -5.22 -22.46
N ARG A 74 13.84 -4.01 -22.45
CA ARG A 74 14.52 -3.45 -23.63
C ARG A 74 15.77 -4.26 -23.99
N MET A 75 16.54 -4.70 -23.00
CA MET A 75 17.71 -5.56 -23.24
C MET A 75 17.31 -6.97 -23.71
N GLN A 76 16.10 -7.42 -23.39
CA GLN A 76 15.45 -8.60 -24.00
C GLN A 76 14.97 -8.34 -25.45
N GLN A 77 15.36 -7.22 -26.05
CA GLN A 77 15.02 -6.82 -27.42
C GLN A 77 13.51 -6.62 -27.67
N LYS A 78 12.73 -6.35 -26.62
CA LYS A 78 11.34 -5.92 -26.78
C LYS A 78 11.28 -4.42 -27.04
N LYS A 79 10.31 -4.01 -27.86
CA LYS A 79 9.91 -2.60 -27.95
C LYS A 79 9.19 -2.22 -26.67
N THR A 80 9.74 -1.28 -25.92
CA THR A 80 9.21 -0.90 -24.61
C THR A 80 8.54 0.47 -24.67
N LEU A 81 7.31 0.56 -24.15
CA LEU A 81 6.62 1.84 -23.97
C LEU A 81 6.41 2.09 -22.48
N PHE A 82 7.08 3.12 -21.96
CA PHE A 82 6.80 3.69 -20.64
C PHE A 82 6.36 5.15 -20.81
N PRO A 83 5.06 5.44 -20.82
CA PRO A 83 4.54 6.79 -20.87
C PRO A 83 4.27 7.31 -19.45
N PHE A 84 4.21 8.63 -19.29
CA PHE A 84 3.97 9.27 -18.00
C PHE A 84 3.01 10.45 -18.15
N GLY A 85 2.02 10.57 -17.27
CA GLY A 85 1.01 11.63 -17.28
C GLY A 85 0.95 12.32 -15.92
N PHE A 86 0.20 13.42 -15.84
CA PHE A 86 0.16 14.28 -14.67
C PHE A 86 -1.28 14.55 -14.26
N HIS A 87 -1.69 13.99 -13.12
CA HIS A 87 -3.09 14.02 -12.70
C HIS A 87 -3.42 15.36 -12.02
N CYS A 88 -4.32 16.12 -12.64
CA CYS A 88 -4.74 17.44 -12.17
C CYS A 88 -6.25 17.51 -11.91
N THR A 89 -7.02 16.48 -12.29
CA THR A 89 -8.44 16.32 -11.97
C THR A 89 -8.59 16.18 -10.45
N GLY A 90 -9.64 16.77 -9.89
CA GLY A 90 -10.00 16.64 -8.49
C GLY A 90 -10.01 17.96 -7.72
N MET A 91 -10.28 17.85 -6.44
CA MET A 91 -10.48 18.97 -5.51
C MET A 91 -9.20 19.49 -4.85
N PRO A 92 -8.15 18.69 -4.55
CA PRO A 92 -7.02 19.16 -3.72
C PRO A 92 -6.34 20.44 -4.23
N ILE A 93 -6.10 20.56 -5.54
CA ILE A 93 -5.46 21.73 -6.14
C ILE A 93 -6.33 22.97 -5.93
N LYS A 94 -7.62 22.89 -6.28
CA LYS A 94 -8.56 24.00 -6.15
C LYS A 94 -8.77 24.41 -4.69
N ALA A 95 -8.86 23.43 -3.79
CA ALA A 95 -8.99 23.68 -2.35
C ALA A 95 -7.74 24.35 -1.75
N CYS A 96 -6.54 24.00 -2.21
CA CYS A 96 -5.29 24.69 -1.80
C CYS A 96 -5.22 26.11 -2.36
N ALA A 97 -5.60 26.31 -3.63
CA ALA A 97 -5.64 27.63 -4.26
C ALA A 97 -6.63 28.56 -3.54
N ASP A 98 -7.84 28.09 -3.26
CA ASP A 98 -8.87 28.86 -2.58
C ASP A 98 -8.48 29.16 -1.12
N LYS A 99 -7.82 28.23 -0.42
CA LYS A 99 -7.26 28.47 0.93
C LYS A 99 -6.21 29.57 0.90
N LEU A 100 -5.32 29.54 -0.08
CA LEU A 100 -4.28 30.56 -0.24
C LEU A 100 -4.88 31.93 -0.60
N ALA A 101 -5.88 31.96 -1.49
CA ALA A 101 -6.63 33.16 -1.84
C ALA A 101 -7.31 33.77 -0.61
N TYR A 102 -7.92 32.93 0.24
CA TYR A 102 -8.52 33.37 1.50
C TYR A 102 -7.46 33.98 2.45
N GLU A 103 -6.32 33.31 2.63
CA GLU A 103 -5.24 33.80 3.50
C GLU A 103 -4.68 35.14 3.02
N ILE A 104 -4.46 35.29 1.70
CA ILE A 104 -4.02 36.55 1.08
C ILE A 104 -5.03 37.67 1.32
N ASN A 105 -6.32 37.40 1.08
CA ASN A 105 -7.38 38.40 1.22
C ASN A 105 -7.64 38.79 2.68
N THR A 106 -7.40 37.88 3.62
CA THR A 106 -7.69 38.10 5.05
C THR A 106 -6.51 38.70 5.79
N TYR A 107 -5.28 38.27 5.49
CA TYR A 107 -4.08 38.59 6.28
C TYR A 107 -3.04 39.43 5.54
N GLY A 108 -3.18 39.65 4.23
CA GLY A 108 -2.27 40.46 3.41
C GLY A 108 -1.11 39.68 2.76
N ILE A 109 -0.15 40.42 2.18
CA ILE A 109 1.05 39.87 1.51
C ILE A 109 2.30 40.62 2.01
N PRO A 110 3.25 39.96 2.72
CA PRO A 110 3.10 38.63 3.33
C PRO A 110 1.99 38.64 4.40
N PRO A 111 1.31 37.50 4.64
CA PRO A 111 0.20 37.43 5.58
C PRO A 111 0.67 37.66 7.02
N ASN A 112 -0.06 38.49 7.76
CA ASN A 112 0.12 38.67 9.20
C ASN A 112 -0.90 37.82 9.95
N PHE A 113 -0.51 36.59 10.29
CA PHE A 113 -1.40 35.65 10.99
C PHE A 113 -1.59 36.05 12.46
N PRO A 114 -2.80 35.89 13.02
CA PRO A 114 -3.02 36.13 14.45
C PRO A 114 -2.15 35.17 15.28
N ASN A 115 -1.50 35.70 16.33
CA ASN A 115 -0.88 34.90 17.39
C ASN A 115 -2.00 34.14 18.11
N ILE A 116 -2.31 32.95 17.65
CA ILE A 116 -3.16 32.03 18.39
C ILE A 116 -2.24 31.40 19.43
N GLU A 117 -2.18 32.00 20.62
CA GLU A 117 -1.74 31.29 21.81
C GLU A 117 -2.53 29.98 21.89
N GLU A 118 -1.82 28.89 22.14
CA GLU A 118 -2.38 27.56 22.28
C GLU A 118 -3.49 27.57 23.34
N ILE A 119 -4.75 27.54 22.91
CA ILE A 119 -5.81 26.92 23.72
C ILE A 119 -5.60 25.41 23.56
N VAL A 120 -4.56 24.91 24.21
CA VAL A 120 -4.63 23.56 24.76
C VAL A 120 -5.65 23.71 25.89
N GLU A 121 -6.82 23.10 25.77
CA GLU A 121 -7.62 22.79 26.94
C GLU A 121 -6.77 21.87 27.83
N GLU A 122 -6.01 22.49 28.74
CA GLU A 122 -5.50 21.86 29.94
C GLU A 122 -6.68 21.60 30.88
N GLU A 123 -7.55 20.66 30.51
CA GLU A 123 -8.36 19.94 31.50
C GLU A 123 -8.01 18.45 31.44
N SER A 124 -7.07 18.09 32.33
CA SER A 124 -6.94 16.79 33.01
C SER A 124 -6.14 15.61 32.41
N ILE A 125 -5.11 15.85 31.58
CA ILE A 125 -4.18 14.76 31.21
C ILE A 125 -3.00 14.59 32.20
N GLU A 126 -2.71 15.58 33.07
CA GLU A 126 -1.61 15.48 34.05
C GLU A 126 -1.90 14.61 35.28
N ALA A 127 -3.14 14.12 35.47
CA ALA A 127 -3.45 13.17 36.54
C ALA A 127 -3.35 11.69 36.11
N GLU A 128 -3.32 11.37 34.81
CA GLU A 128 -3.27 9.97 34.32
C GLU A 128 -1.91 9.51 33.77
N LEU A 129 -0.99 10.43 33.47
CA LEU A 129 0.33 10.06 32.90
C LEU A 129 1.36 9.57 33.93
N ALA A 130 1.04 9.58 35.23
CA ALA A 130 1.92 9.03 36.28
C ALA A 130 1.77 7.50 36.48
N LYS A 131 0.87 6.81 35.75
CA LYS A 131 0.71 5.34 35.87
C LYS A 131 0.43 4.68 34.51
N LYS A 132 1.47 4.49 33.69
CA LYS A 132 1.71 3.32 32.82
C LYS A 132 2.84 3.63 31.82
N GLU A 133 4.08 3.40 32.24
CA GLU A 133 5.15 3.06 31.30
C GLU A 133 4.88 1.65 30.73
N LYS A 134 5.15 1.48 29.43
CA LYS A 134 4.98 0.27 28.58
C LYS A 134 3.60 0.04 27.95
N ALA A 135 3.26 0.84 26.94
CA ALA A 135 2.52 0.38 25.74
C ALA A 135 2.64 1.40 24.59
N LYS A 136 2.76 0.88 23.37
CA LYS A 136 2.97 1.58 22.08
C LYS A 136 2.02 2.77 21.87
N LYS A 137 2.56 3.99 21.72
CA LYS A 137 1.82 5.14 21.19
C LYS A 137 1.64 4.99 19.68
N SER A 138 0.42 4.69 19.25
CA SER A 138 0.02 4.61 17.85
C SER A 138 -1.18 5.52 17.56
N LYS A 139 -1.14 6.13 16.37
CA LYS A 139 -2.26 6.51 15.48
C LYS A 139 -3.00 7.86 15.58
N ALA A 140 -2.85 8.72 16.59
CA ALA A 140 -3.68 9.95 16.64
C ALA A 140 -2.97 11.31 16.36
N VAL A 141 -1.64 11.40 16.42
CA VAL A 141 -0.94 12.71 16.39
C VAL A 141 -0.21 13.00 15.07
N ALA A 142 -0.24 12.08 14.10
CA ALA A 142 0.60 12.18 12.88
C ALA A 142 0.03 13.07 11.74
N LYS A 143 -1.12 13.75 11.93
CA LYS A 143 -1.84 14.41 10.81
C LYS A 143 -1.90 15.95 10.83
N ALA A 144 -1.29 16.64 11.79
CA ALA A 144 -1.17 18.10 11.75
C ALA A 144 0.30 18.50 11.51
N GLY A 145 0.60 19.09 10.36
CA GLY A 145 1.89 19.73 10.10
C GLY A 145 2.10 20.96 10.99
N ALA A 146 3.36 21.26 11.29
CA ALA A 146 3.76 22.40 12.14
C ALA A 146 3.42 23.79 11.55
N SER A 147 2.96 23.88 10.30
CA SER A 147 2.42 25.10 9.69
C SER A 147 0.90 25.01 9.51
N LYS A 148 0.14 25.86 10.22
CA LYS A 148 -1.33 25.93 10.12
C LYS A 148 -1.79 26.48 8.76
N PHE A 149 -0.99 27.35 8.14
CA PHE A 149 -1.38 28.12 6.95
C PHE A 149 -0.76 27.59 5.66
N GLN A 150 -1.50 27.71 4.56
CA GLN A 150 -1.04 27.28 3.23
C GLN A 150 0.15 28.13 2.78
N TRP A 151 0.17 29.43 3.07
CA TRP A 151 1.29 30.32 2.76
C TRP A 151 2.62 29.80 3.32
N ASP A 152 2.65 29.37 4.58
CA ASP A 152 3.85 28.84 5.23
C ASP A 152 4.33 27.54 4.59
N ILE A 153 3.40 26.68 4.15
CA ILE A 153 3.72 25.47 3.38
C ILE A 153 4.38 25.85 2.06
N MET A 154 3.86 26.85 1.34
CA MET A 154 4.44 27.31 0.08
C MET A 154 5.83 27.94 0.30
N LYS A 155 6.03 28.68 1.40
CA LYS A 155 7.35 29.18 1.81
C LYS A 155 8.35 28.05 2.09
N SER A 156 7.91 26.96 2.72
CA SER A 156 8.77 25.79 2.97
C SER A 156 9.25 25.09 1.69
N LEU A 157 8.60 25.36 0.54
CA LEU A 157 9.04 24.91 -0.78
C LEU A 157 10.04 25.89 -1.44
N ASN A 158 10.63 26.81 -0.67
CA ASN A 158 11.58 27.83 -1.10
C ASN A 158 11.00 28.80 -2.16
N MET A 159 9.70 29.10 -2.08
CA MET A 159 9.02 30.03 -2.99
C MET A 159 9.12 31.47 -2.50
N THR A 160 9.30 32.41 -3.41
CA THR A 160 9.27 33.85 -3.10
C THR A 160 7.85 34.32 -2.83
N ASP A 161 7.66 35.41 -2.06
CA ASP A 161 6.31 35.95 -1.79
C ASP A 161 5.56 36.28 -3.08
N THR A 162 6.27 36.79 -4.09
CA THR A 162 5.72 37.11 -5.41
C THR A 162 5.27 35.89 -6.21
N GLU A 163 5.91 34.74 -6.05
CA GLU A 163 5.49 33.49 -6.68
C GLU A 163 4.26 32.91 -5.99
N ILE A 164 4.23 32.94 -4.65
CA ILE A 164 3.14 32.35 -3.85
C ILE A 164 1.79 32.97 -4.21
N VAL A 165 1.74 34.28 -4.43
CA VAL A 165 0.48 35.00 -4.79
C VAL A 165 -0.18 34.40 -6.03
N GLN A 166 0.58 33.93 -7.02
CA GLN A 166 0.03 33.37 -8.26
C GLN A 166 -0.72 32.04 -8.03
N PHE A 167 -0.39 31.31 -6.96
CA PHE A 167 -1.06 30.05 -6.60
C PHE A 167 -2.46 30.25 -6.01
N ALA A 168 -2.93 31.49 -5.82
CA ALA A 168 -4.34 31.75 -5.56
C ALA A 168 -5.23 31.34 -6.75
N ASP A 169 -4.69 31.30 -7.98
CA ASP A 169 -5.34 30.74 -9.15
C ASP A 169 -4.95 29.26 -9.32
N ALA A 170 -5.93 28.36 -9.27
CA ALA A 170 -5.74 26.94 -9.48
C ALA A 170 -5.10 26.60 -10.84
N ASN A 171 -5.30 27.43 -11.88
CA ASN A 171 -4.68 27.20 -13.19
C ASN A 171 -3.17 27.37 -13.15
N PHE A 172 -2.63 28.24 -12.30
CA PHE A 172 -1.19 28.42 -12.17
C PHE A 172 -0.49 27.15 -11.65
N TRP A 173 -1.17 26.35 -10.82
CA TRP A 173 -0.66 25.05 -10.35
C TRP A 173 -0.40 24.10 -11.52
N LEU A 174 -1.28 24.09 -12.52
CA LEU A 174 -1.18 23.27 -13.73
C LEU A 174 -0.05 23.72 -14.66
N ASP A 175 0.34 25.00 -14.59
CA ASP A 175 1.48 25.55 -15.33
C ASP A 175 2.81 25.33 -14.60
N TYR A 176 2.77 25.24 -13.27
CA TYR A 176 3.97 25.18 -12.44
C TYR A 176 4.42 23.75 -12.14
N PHE A 177 3.56 22.92 -11.53
CA PHE A 177 3.98 21.61 -11.00
C PHE A 177 4.22 20.53 -12.06
N PRO A 178 3.36 20.35 -13.08
CA PRO A 178 3.57 19.29 -14.08
C PRO A 178 4.91 19.41 -14.83
N PRO A 179 5.32 20.58 -15.36
CA PRO A 179 6.63 20.72 -16.00
C PRO A 179 7.80 20.45 -15.06
N LEU A 180 7.72 20.91 -13.80
CA LEU A 180 8.77 20.66 -12.79
C LEU A 180 8.87 19.18 -12.42
N CYS A 181 7.73 18.49 -12.27
CA CYS A 181 7.73 17.06 -12.00
C CYS A 181 8.32 16.28 -13.19
N GLN A 182 8.01 16.68 -14.43
CA GLN A 182 8.62 16.10 -15.62
C GLN A 182 10.15 16.32 -15.64
N GLU A 183 10.62 17.53 -15.33
CA GLU A 183 12.04 17.84 -15.24
C GLU A 183 12.75 17.01 -14.17
N ASP A 184 12.15 16.86 -12.98
CA ASP A 184 12.71 16.06 -11.90
C ASP A 184 12.82 14.58 -12.29
N LEU A 185 11.80 14.03 -12.98
CA LEU A 185 11.82 12.67 -13.49
C LEU A 185 12.87 12.48 -14.61
N LYS A 186 13.09 13.49 -15.46
CA LYS A 186 14.20 13.48 -16.43
C LYS A 186 15.57 13.46 -15.74
N LYS A 187 15.75 14.22 -14.65
CA LYS A 187 16.98 14.20 -13.84
C LYS A 187 17.26 12.85 -13.17
N MET A 188 16.25 12.03 -12.95
CA MET A 188 16.40 10.64 -12.51
C MET A 188 16.85 9.69 -13.65
N GLY A 189 16.69 10.11 -14.91
CA GLY A 189 17.00 9.29 -16.09
C GLY A 189 15.96 8.20 -16.35
N LEU A 190 14.66 8.52 -16.23
CA LEU A 190 13.60 7.59 -16.58
C LEU A 190 13.54 7.32 -18.09
N LYS A 191 13.24 6.07 -18.44
CA LYS A 191 13.13 5.57 -19.83
C LYS A 191 11.76 5.89 -20.45
N VAL A 192 11.32 7.15 -20.34
CA VAL A 192 9.96 7.59 -20.70
C VAL A 192 9.89 8.25 -22.08
N ASP A 193 8.84 7.93 -22.85
CA ASP A 193 8.49 8.69 -24.06
C ASP A 193 7.70 9.95 -23.67
N TRP A 194 8.42 11.07 -23.51
CA TRP A 194 7.85 12.32 -23.02
C TRP A 194 6.83 12.95 -23.97
N ARG A 195 6.83 12.58 -25.27
CA ARG A 195 5.85 13.07 -26.25
C ARG A 195 4.42 12.64 -25.89
N ARG A 196 4.28 11.57 -25.10
CA ARG A 196 3.01 10.99 -24.67
C ARG A 196 2.51 11.57 -23.34
N SER A 197 3.16 12.62 -22.83
CA SER A 197 2.82 13.23 -21.54
C SER A 197 1.71 14.27 -21.67
N PHE A 198 0.84 14.35 -20.66
CA PHE A 198 -0.31 15.25 -20.65
C PHE A 198 -0.82 15.54 -19.23
N ILE A 199 -1.66 16.58 -19.09
CA ILE A 199 -2.50 16.86 -17.92
C ILE A 199 -3.96 16.47 -18.18
N THR A 200 -4.74 16.26 -17.10
CA THR A 200 -6.03 15.54 -17.16
C THR A 200 -7.30 16.40 -17.10
N THR A 201 -7.21 17.70 -16.86
CA THR A 201 -8.41 18.54 -16.72
C THR A 201 -8.96 18.96 -18.08
N ASP A 202 -10.11 19.64 -18.10
CA ASP A 202 -10.66 20.30 -19.28
C ASP A 202 -9.76 21.38 -19.89
N ARG A 203 -8.63 21.71 -19.26
CA ARG A 203 -7.54 22.49 -19.85
C ARG A 203 -6.91 21.76 -21.03
N ASN A 204 -6.77 20.43 -20.96
CA ASN A 204 -6.39 19.60 -22.09
C ASN A 204 -7.64 19.10 -22.83
N LYS A 205 -7.95 19.74 -23.95
CA LYS A 205 -9.16 19.46 -24.74
C LYS A 205 -9.15 18.07 -25.39
N TYR A 206 -7.99 17.53 -25.76
CA TYR A 206 -7.90 16.17 -26.30
C TYR A 206 -8.23 15.13 -25.24
N TYR A 207 -7.64 15.26 -24.05
CA TYR A 207 -7.92 14.35 -22.94
C TYR A 207 -9.37 14.47 -22.47
N SER A 208 -9.91 15.69 -22.38
CA SER A 208 -11.31 15.91 -22.05
C SER A 208 -12.24 15.24 -23.06
N SER A 209 -11.96 15.35 -24.37
CA SER A 209 -12.72 14.65 -25.40
C SER A 209 -12.68 13.12 -25.22
N PHE A 210 -11.52 12.57 -24.89
CA PHE A 210 -11.37 11.13 -24.59
C PHE A 210 -12.20 10.70 -23.37
N VAL A 211 -12.17 11.47 -22.28
CA VAL A 211 -12.95 11.18 -21.06
C VAL A 211 -14.46 11.31 -21.34
N GLU A 212 -14.89 12.32 -22.08
CA GLU A 212 -16.29 12.47 -22.48
C GLU A 212 -16.77 11.26 -23.30
N TRP A 213 -15.97 10.80 -24.27
CA TRP A 213 -16.25 9.58 -25.03
C TRP A 213 -16.41 8.37 -24.12
N GLN A 214 -15.45 8.14 -23.21
CA GLN A 214 -15.52 7.05 -22.24
C GLN A 214 -16.84 7.06 -21.47
N PHE A 215 -17.21 8.23 -20.92
CA PHE A 215 -18.41 8.36 -20.10
C PHE A 215 -19.69 8.17 -20.91
N ARG A 216 -19.74 8.64 -22.16
CA ARG A 216 -20.86 8.35 -23.07
C ARG A 216 -20.99 6.84 -23.31
N LYS A 217 -19.87 6.12 -23.53
CA LYS A 217 -19.89 4.66 -23.67
C LYS A 217 -20.34 3.93 -22.42
N LEU A 218 -19.88 4.36 -21.25
CA LEU A 218 -20.35 3.78 -19.99
C LEU A 218 -21.85 4.02 -19.77
N LYS A 219 -22.37 5.19 -20.13
CA LYS A 219 -23.80 5.48 -20.07
C LYS A 219 -24.61 4.66 -21.08
N GLU A 220 -24.17 4.59 -22.33
CA GLU A 220 -24.78 3.77 -23.39
C GLU A 220 -24.81 2.28 -23.02
N GLY A 221 -23.74 1.78 -22.40
CA GLY A 221 -23.65 0.41 -21.86
C GLY A 221 -24.48 0.17 -20.59
N GLY A 222 -25.17 1.19 -20.07
CA GLY A 222 -25.99 1.08 -18.88
C GLY A 222 -25.19 0.93 -17.57
N PHE A 223 -23.92 1.37 -17.54
CA PHE A 223 -23.05 1.30 -16.36
C PHE A 223 -23.11 2.54 -15.47
N ILE A 224 -23.66 3.64 -15.98
CA ILE A 224 -23.89 4.89 -15.23
C ILE A 224 -25.38 5.06 -14.96
N ASP A 225 -25.71 5.54 -13.76
CA ASP A 225 -27.08 5.86 -13.37
C ASP A 225 -27.12 7.15 -12.53
N PHE A 226 -28.31 7.68 -12.30
CA PHE A 226 -28.57 8.90 -11.57
C PHE A 226 -29.55 8.65 -10.43
N GLY A 227 -29.23 9.15 -9.24
CA GLY A 227 -30.12 8.96 -8.11
C GLY A 227 -29.67 9.73 -6.87
N LYS A 228 -30.54 9.74 -5.87
CA LYS A 228 -30.27 10.41 -4.61
C LYS A 228 -29.39 9.55 -3.70
N ARG A 229 -28.28 10.11 -3.23
CA ARG A 229 -27.34 9.45 -2.32
C ARG A 229 -27.05 10.34 -1.11
N TYR A 230 -26.82 9.69 0.03
CA TYR A 230 -26.39 10.36 1.24
C TYR A 230 -24.91 10.73 1.12
N THR A 231 -24.61 12.00 1.30
CA THR A 231 -23.24 12.52 1.31
C THR A 231 -23.08 13.53 2.41
N ILE A 232 -21.87 13.64 2.97
CA ILE A 232 -21.50 14.82 3.75
C ILE A 232 -21.66 16.04 2.85
N PHE A 233 -22.30 17.09 3.37
CA PHE A 233 -22.72 18.28 2.64
C PHE A 233 -22.48 19.50 3.51
N SER A 234 -22.00 20.58 2.91
CA SER A 234 -21.86 21.87 3.56
C SER A 234 -23.05 22.76 3.14
N PRO A 235 -24.03 23.00 4.03
CA PRO A 235 -25.15 23.90 3.79
C PRO A 235 -24.76 25.26 3.22
N LYS A 236 -23.69 25.85 3.74
CA LYS A 236 -23.18 27.16 3.34
C LYS A 236 -22.54 27.14 1.96
N ASP A 237 -21.82 26.07 1.63
CA ASP A 237 -21.16 25.92 0.33
C ASP A 237 -22.14 25.40 -0.74
N GLY A 238 -23.31 24.91 -0.33
CA GLY A 238 -24.34 24.40 -1.24
C GLY A 238 -23.92 23.15 -1.99
N GLN A 239 -22.96 22.38 -1.45
CA GLN A 239 -22.39 21.21 -2.12
C GLN A 239 -21.95 20.09 -1.17
N PRO A 240 -21.78 18.85 -1.69
CA PRO A 240 -21.13 17.78 -0.96
C PRO A 240 -19.75 18.21 -0.43
N CYS A 241 -19.47 18.00 0.87
CA CYS A 241 -18.23 18.38 1.55
C CYS A 241 -17.35 17.16 1.80
N MET A 242 -16.38 16.95 0.92
CA MET A 242 -15.49 15.80 0.93
C MET A 242 -14.28 16.04 1.83
N ASP A 243 -13.48 15.02 2.09
CA ASP A 243 -12.37 15.09 3.06
C ASP A 243 -11.47 16.32 2.88
N HIS A 244 -11.11 16.67 1.64
CA HIS A 244 -10.26 17.82 1.36
C HIS A 244 -10.95 19.18 1.51
N ASP A 245 -12.28 19.21 1.52
CA ASP A 245 -13.11 20.41 1.74
C ASP A 245 -13.36 20.67 3.24
N ARG A 246 -12.89 19.77 4.11
CA ARG A 246 -13.07 19.85 5.55
C ARG A 246 -11.91 20.58 6.21
N ALA A 247 -12.24 21.39 7.21
CA ALA A 247 -11.29 21.91 8.20
C ALA A 247 -11.05 20.88 9.31
N THR A 248 -12.08 20.11 9.68
CA THR A 248 -12.00 19.03 10.68
C THR A 248 -12.85 17.82 10.26
N GLY A 249 -12.48 16.62 10.71
CA GLY A 249 -13.25 15.41 10.44
C GLY A 249 -12.97 14.74 9.08
N GLU A 250 -11.73 14.80 8.58
CA GLU A 250 -11.30 13.94 7.45
C GLU A 250 -11.52 12.46 7.76
N GLY A 251 -12.10 11.71 6.81
CA GLY A 251 -12.39 10.29 6.93
C GLY A 251 -13.68 9.97 7.71
N VAL A 252 -14.38 10.99 8.21
CA VAL A 252 -15.68 10.82 8.89
C VAL A 252 -16.77 10.61 7.83
N GLY A 253 -17.50 9.50 7.91
CA GLY A 253 -18.55 9.15 6.96
C GLY A 253 -19.97 9.49 7.44
N PRO A 254 -20.97 9.33 6.57
CA PRO A 254 -22.37 9.28 6.98
C PRO A 254 -22.64 8.00 7.80
N GLN A 255 -23.31 8.15 8.94
CA GLN A 255 -23.77 7.07 9.80
C GLN A 255 -25.30 6.99 9.77
N GLU A 256 -25.83 5.83 9.43
CA GLU A 256 -27.27 5.58 9.35
C GLU A 256 -27.87 5.18 10.70
N TYR A 257 -29.00 5.79 11.04
CA TYR A 257 -29.86 5.52 12.19
C TYR A 257 -31.29 5.20 11.73
N THR A 258 -31.98 4.39 12.53
CA THR A 258 -33.44 4.27 12.46
C THR A 258 -34.04 5.34 13.36
N LEU A 259 -34.83 6.24 12.80
CA LEU A 259 -35.49 7.30 13.55
C LEU A 259 -36.92 6.88 13.87
N VAL A 260 -37.12 6.38 15.09
CA VAL A 260 -38.41 5.84 15.57
C VAL A 260 -39.33 7.00 15.95
N LYS A 261 -40.60 6.94 15.53
CA LYS A 261 -41.61 7.97 15.79
C LYS A 261 -42.45 7.58 17.00
N LEU A 262 -42.34 8.33 18.10
CA LEU A 262 -43.10 8.11 19.32
C LEU A 262 -44.17 9.19 19.47
N GLU A 263 -45.43 8.82 19.27
CA GLU A 263 -46.56 9.76 19.27
C GLU A 263 -46.87 10.23 20.69
N ILE A 264 -46.91 11.55 20.92
CA ILE A 264 -47.35 12.13 22.18
C ILE A 264 -48.88 12.06 22.24
N LEU A 265 -49.39 11.38 23.27
CA LEU A 265 -50.81 11.17 23.50
C LEU A 265 -51.44 12.35 24.26
N ASP A 266 -52.75 12.49 24.13
CA ASP A 266 -53.51 13.45 24.94
C ASP A 266 -53.70 12.96 26.39
N PRO A 267 -53.68 13.87 27.39
CA PRO A 267 -53.43 15.30 27.26
C PRO A 267 -51.95 15.61 26.99
N LYS A 268 -51.67 16.41 25.95
CA LYS A 268 -50.30 16.88 25.64
C LYS A 268 -49.73 17.74 26.77
N PRO A 269 -48.39 17.79 26.94
CA PRO A 269 -47.74 18.77 27.80
C PRO A 269 -48.22 20.19 27.52
N LYS A 270 -48.29 21.04 28.56
CA LYS A 270 -48.86 22.41 28.45
C LYS A 270 -48.27 23.23 27.30
N ILE A 271 -46.97 23.08 27.06
CA ILE A 271 -46.23 23.78 26.00
C ILE A 271 -46.66 23.34 24.59
N LEU A 272 -47.22 22.14 24.44
CA LEU A 272 -47.70 21.58 23.16
C LEU A 272 -49.23 21.63 23.01
N ALA A 273 -49.95 22.22 23.97
CA ALA A 273 -51.42 22.19 24.00
C ALA A 273 -52.07 22.87 22.79
N ALA A 274 -51.41 23.88 22.20
CA ALA A 274 -51.87 24.58 21.00
C ALA A 274 -51.63 23.79 19.69
N VAL A 275 -50.87 22.69 19.74
CA VAL A 275 -50.51 21.90 18.56
C VAL A 275 -51.60 20.85 18.26
N VAL A 276 -52.37 21.12 17.21
CA VAL A 276 -53.48 20.26 16.76
C VAL A 276 -52.97 19.02 15.99
N LYS A 277 -51.86 19.16 15.23
CA LYS A 277 -51.29 18.07 14.45
C LYS A 277 -50.70 16.97 15.36
N PRO A 278 -50.59 15.72 14.87
CA PRO A 278 -49.86 14.67 15.59
C PRO A 278 -48.42 15.09 15.87
N VAL A 279 -48.00 14.94 17.13
CA VAL A 279 -46.67 15.34 17.60
C VAL A 279 -45.87 14.08 17.94
N TYR A 280 -44.66 13.98 17.41
CA TYR A 280 -43.78 12.84 17.65
C TYR A 280 -42.47 13.29 18.30
N LEU A 281 -42.10 12.62 19.39
CA LEU A 281 -40.69 12.55 19.78
C LEU A 281 -40.01 11.59 18.80
N VAL A 282 -38.96 12.05 18.13
CA VAL A 282 -38.25 11.24 17.13
C VAL A 282 -36.90 10.78 17.69
N ALA A 283 -36.75 9.48 17.94
CA ALA A 283 -35.60 8.90 18.65
C ALA A 283 -34.70 8.11 17.69
N ALA A 284 -33.40 8.42 17.67
CA ALA A 284 -32.43 7.74 16.82
C ALA A 284 -31.90 6.47 17.49
N THR A 285 -31.95 5.33 16.80
CA THR A 285 -31.38 4.06 17.27
C THR A 285 -30.60 3.34 16.17
N LEU A 286 -29.51 2.67 16.58
CA LEU A 286 -28.73 1.75 15.74
C LEU A 286 -29.25 0.31 15.84
N ARG A 287 -30.20 0.03 16.74
CA ARG A 287 -30.71 -1.31 17.03
C ARG A 287 -32.24 -1.32 16.91
N PRO A 288 -32.79 -1.20 15.69
CA PRO A 288 -34.24 -1.23 15.48
C PRO A 288 -34.89 -2.54 15.95
N GLU A 289 -34.12 -3.63 15.99
CA GLU A 289 -34.58 -4.93 16.50
C GLU A 289 -34.95 -4.91 17.99
N THR A 290 -34.46 -3.95 18.76
CA THR A 290 -34.71 -3.89 20.21
C THR A 290 -36.00 -3.15 20.59
N MET A 291 -36.71 -2.55 19.62
CA MET A 291 -37.86 -1.68 19.90
C MET A 291 -39.05 -2.38 20.57
N TYR A 292 -39.09 -3.72 20.58
CA TYR A 292 -40.08 -4.49 21.32
C TYR A 292 -39.95 -4.34 22.86
N GLY A 293 -38.76 -4.03 23.36
CA GLY A 293 -38.46 -3.98 24.79
C GLY A 293 -38.53 -2.58 25.40
N GLN A 294 -39.21 -1.65 24.73
CA GLN A 294 -39.28 -0.26 25.18
C GLN A 294 -40.08 -0.11 26.47
N THR A 295 -39.50 0.53 27.48
CA THR A 295 -40.18 0.86 28.76
C THR A 295 -40.55 2.33 28.87
N ASN A 296 -39.76 3.21 28.26
CA ASN A 296 -39.89 4.66 28.36
C ASN A 296 -39.07 5.34 27.25
N VAL A 297 -39.09 6.68 27.24
CA VAL A 297 -38.25 7.51 26.37
C VAL A 297 -37.43 8.42 27.26
N TYR A 298 -36.17 8.64 26.93
CA TYR A 298 -35.29 9.53 27.68
C TYR A 298 -35.09 10.87 26.97
N LEU A 299 -35.17 11.94 27.77
CA LEU A 299 -34.83 13.31 27.41
C LEU A 299 -33.86 13.87 28.44
N HIS A 300 -32.93 14.72 27.99
CA HIS A 300 -32.16 15.51 28.94
C HIS A 300 -32.99 16.72 29.36
N PRO A 301 -33.17 16.99 30.67
CA PRO A 301 -34.03 18.07 31.14
C PRO A 301 -33.59 19.46 30.67
N ASP A 302 -32.27 19.67 30.53
CA ASP A 302 -31.67 20.97 30.21
C ASP A 302 -31.30 21.16 28.73
N ILE A 303 -31.41 20.11 27.90
CA ILE A 303 -31.15 20.26 26.45
C ILE A 303 -32.32 21.03 25.81
N ALA A 304 -31.98 21.91 24.88
CA ALA A 304 -32.93 22.63 24.05
C ALA A 304 -33.32 21.79 22.82
N TYR A 305 -34.58 21.41 22.74
CA TYR A 305 -35.25 20.79 21.61
C TYR A 305 -36.02 21.84 20.80
N SER A 306 -36.48 21.46 19.62
CA SER A 306 -37.30 22.29 18.74
C SER A 306 -38.45 21.46 18.17
N ALA A 307 -39.65 22.04 18.12
CA ALA A 307 -40.79 21.47 17.41
C ALA A 307 -40.83 22.03 15.98
N PHE A 308 -40.84 21.16 14.98
CA PHE A 308 -40.86 21.57 13.57
C PHE A 308 -41.78 20.68 12.74
N TYR A 309 -42.32 21.25 11.67
CA TYR A 309 -43.18 20.52 10.75
C TYR A 309 -42.36 19.55 9.90
N ALA A 310 -42.83 18.31 9.78
CA ALA A 310 -42.15 17.23 9.10
C ALA A 310 -43.11 16.33 8.31
N GLY A 311 -42.51 15.48 7.46
CA GLY A 311 -43.22 14.52 6.63
C GLY A 311 -43.89 15.15 5.40
N PRO A 312 -44.51 14.31 4.53
CA PRO A 312 -45.11 14.78 3.30
C PRO A 312 -46.20 15.83 3.55
N LYS A 313 -46.04 17.03 2.96
CA LYS A 313 -46.94 18.18 3.14
C LYS A 313 -47.07 18.66 4.59
N GLU A 314 -46.05 18.47 5.43
CA GLU A 314 -46.00 19.02 6.80
C GLU A 314 -47.17 18.58 7.69
N LYS A 315 -47.60 17.32 7.53
CA LYS A 315 -48.75 16.78 8.28
C LYS A 315 -48.42 16.41 9.73
N GLU A 316 -47.14 16.31 10.08
CA GLU A 316 -46.66 15.86 11.38
C GLU A 316 -45.78 16.95 12.01
N VAL A 317 -45.65 16.92 13.33
CA VAL A 317 -44.70 17.75 14.08
C VAL A 317 -43.69 16.84 14.74
N PHE A 318 -42.40 17.04 14.45
CA PHE A 318 -41.30 16.32 15.09
C PHE A 318 -40.67 17.20 16.18
N ILE A 319 -40.24 16.55 17.25
CA ILE A 319 -39.45 17.17 18.33
C ILE A 319 -38.08 16.49 18.39
N ALA A 320 -37.04 17.27 18.14
CA ALA A 320 -35.63 16.85 18.17
C ALA A 320 -34.74 18.07 18.50
N THR A 321 -33.43 17.88 18.66
CA THR A 321 -32.50 19.02 18.73
C THR A 321 -32.49 19.83 17.43
N LYS A 322 -32.12 21.11 17.53
CA LYS A 322 -31.99 22.00 16.36
C LYS A 322 -31.03 21.45 15.30
N ARG A 323 -29.94 20.79 15.74
CA ARG A 323 -28.96 20.14 14.85
C ARG A 323 -29.56 18.96 14.09
N ALA A 324 -30.35 18.13 14.76
CA ALA A 324 -31.05 17.03 14.11
C ALA A 324 -32.08 17.55 13.11
N ALA A 325 -32.88 18.55 13.48
CA ALA A 325 -33.81 19.21 12.56
C ALA A 325 -33.10 19.77 11.31
N ARG A 326 -31.92 20.39 11.49
CA ARG A 326 -31.07 20.84 10.38
C ARG A 326 -30.62 19.67 9.50
N ASN A 327 -30.12 18.56 10.04
CA ASN A 327 -29.75 17.40 9.20
C ASN A 327 -30.95 16.83 8.44
N LEU A 328 -32.11 16.68 9.10
CA LEU A 328 -33.32 16.12 8.52
C LEU A 328 -33.85 16.96 7.34
N SER A 329 -33.67 18.29 7.37
CA SER A 329 -34.11 19.15 6.27
C SER A 329 -33.34 18.92 4.96
N TYR A 330 -32.11 18.41 5.04
CA TYR A 330 -31.32 18.03 3.87
C TYR A 330 -31.58 16.59 3.40
N GLN A 331 -32.53 15.88 4.01
CA GLN A 331 -32.80 14.45 3.75
C GLN A 331 -34.22 14.18 3.23
N ASN A 332 -34.89 15.21 2.68
CA ASN A 332 -36.27 15.18 2.20
C ASN A 332 -37.32 14.85 3.29
N LEU A 333 -37.05 15.23 4.55
CA LEU A 333 -38.01 15.05 5.66
C LEU A 333 -38.75 16.35 6.03
N THR A 334 -38.33 17.49 5.49
CA THR A 334 -39.08 18.76 5.48
C THR A 334 -39.60 19.05 4.07
N ASN A 335 -40.53 20.02 3.95
CA ASN A 335 -41.16 20.35 2.67
C ASN A 335 -40.20 20.97 1.64
N GLU A 336 -39.22 21.73 2.11
CA GLU A 336 -38.21 22.41 1.31
C GLU A 336 -36.81 21.94 1.73
N PHE A 337 -35.97 21.58 0.76
CA PHE A 337 -34.60 21.10 1.00
C PHE A 337 -33.78 22.14 1.77
N GLY A 338 -33.20 21.72 2.89
CA GLY A 338 -32.36 22.56 3.75
C GLY A 338 -33.12 23.53 4.67
N LYS A 339 -34.45 23.66 4.53
CA LYS A 339 -35.26 24.59 5.32
C LYS A 339 -36.04 23.86 6.41
N VAL A 340 -36.00 24.40 7.63
CA VAL A 340 -36.76 23.92 8.78
C VAL A 340 -37.86 24.93 9.10
N ASN A 341 -39.12 24.50 9.01
CA ASN A 341 -40.27 25.29 9.40
C ASN A 341 -40.64 24.94 10.85
N PHE A 342 -40.22 25.78 11.80
CA PHE A 342 -40.52 25.58 13.22
C PHE A 342 -42.00 25.91 13.52
N VAL A 343 -42.54 25.26 14.54
CA VAL A 343 -43.84 25.65 15.10
C VAL A 343 -43.65 26.93 15.90
N GLU A 344 -44.47 27.95 15.62
CA GLU A 344 -44.34 29.29 16.22
C GLU A 344 -44.32 29.23 17.76
N GLY A 345 -43.28 29.82 18.36
CA GLY A 345 -43.09 29.84 19.81
C GLY A 345 -42.52 28.56 20.41
N LEU A 346 -42.22 27.54 19.60
CA LEU A 346 -41.66 26.25 20.00
C LEU A 346 -40.30 25.95 19.33
N GLU A 347 -39.58 27.00 18.91
CA GLU A 347 -38.22 26.91 18.38
C GLU A 347 -37.24 26.43 19.44
N LYS A 348 -37.54 26.70 20.71
CA LYS A 348 -36.74 26.31 21.87
C LYS A 348 -37.63 25.78 22.99
N VAL A 349 -37.67 24.46 23.12
CA VAL A 349 -38.41 23.71 24.16
C VAL A 349 -37.39 22.95 25.01
N TYR A 350 -37.38 23.12 26.32
CA TYR A 350 -36.45 22.36 27.16
C TYR A 350 -37.02 20.98 27.47
N GLY A 351 -36.15 19.97 27.59
CA GLY A 351 -36.59 18.60 27.87
C GLY A 351 -37.48 18.51 29.12
N LYS A 352 -37.18 19.31 30.16
CA LYS A 352 -38.00 19.40 31.39
C LYS A 352 -39.46 19.77 31.15
N ASP A 353 -39.77 20.49 30.07
CA ASP A 353 -41.13 20.90 29.71
C ASP A 353 -41.92 19.77 29.01
N LEU A 354 -41.22 18.71 28.61
CA LEU A 354 -41.76 17.52 27.92
C LEU A 354 -41.80 16.27 28.83
N LEU A 355 -41.13 16.31 29.98
CA LEU A 355 -41.10 15.20 30.93
C LEU A 355 -42.51 14.86 31.45
N GLY A 356 -42.77 13.57 31.63
CA GLY A 356 -44.07 13.03 32.04
C GLY A 356 -45.10 12.93 30.92
N ALA A 357 -44.79 13.34 29.68
CA ALA A 357 -45.65 13.11 28.53
C ALA A 357 -45.90 11.60 28.34
N ALA A 358 -47.15 11.21 28.10
CA ALA A 358 -47.50 9.85 27.70
C ALA A 358 -47.29 9.68 26.20
N LEU A 359 -46.69 8.57 25.78
CA LEU A 359 -46.36 8.28 24.39
C LEU A 359 -46.80 6.89 23.96
N LYS A 360 -47.16 6.77 22.68
CA LYS A 360 -47.30 5.50 21.99
C LYS A 360 -46.01 5.17 21.25
N ALA A 361 -45.32 4.13 21.71
CA ALA A 361 -44.05 3.69 21.15
C ALA A 361 -44.25 2.52 20.16
N PRO A 362 -43.66 2.57 18.95
CA PRO A 362 -43.75 1.48 17.99
C PRO A 362 -43.21 0.15 18.55
N LEU A 363 -43.93 -0.95 18.31
CA LEU A 363 -43.56 -2.32 18.72
C LEU A 363 -43.48 -2.57 20.24
N ALA A 364 -43.60 -1.55 21.09
CA ALA A 364 -43.54 -1.71 22.53
C ALA A 364 -44.65 -2.63 23.06
N ALA A 365 -44.33 -3.47 24.05
CA ALA A 365 -45.33 -4.32 24.69
C ALA A 365 -46.31 -3.53 25.59
N TYR A 366 -45.90 -2.34 26.06
CA TYR A 366 -46.75 -1.45 26.84
C TYR A 366 -47.60 -0.56 25.91
N GLU A 367 -48.89 -0.43 26.23
CA GLU A 367 -49.83 0.40 25.47
C GLU A 367 -49.43 1.90 25.46
N LYS A 368 -48.92 2.37 26.60
CA LYS A 368 -48.35 3.71 26.77
C LYS A 368 -47.02 3.64 27.53
N VAL A 369 -46.08 4.50 27.15
CA VAL A 369 -44.81 4.73 27.84
C VAL A 369 -44.65 6.22 28.17
N TYR A 370 -43.63 6.62 28.94
CA TYR A 370 -43.48 8.01 29.38
C TYR A 370 -42.12 8.63 29.01
N ALA A 371 -42.09 9.96 28.84
CA ALA A 371 -40.85 10.72 28.74
C ALA A 371 -40.22 10.93 30.13
N LEU A 372 -39.03 10.38 30.34
CA LEU A 372 -38.30 10.37 31.62
C LEU A 372 -36.95 11.08 31.49
N PRO A 373 -36.39 11.64 32.59
CA PRO A 373 -35.10 12.34 32.54
C PRO A 373 -33.92 11.36 32.49
N MET A 374 -32.93 11.68 31.67
CA MET A 374 -31.60 11.05 31.67
C MET A 374 -30.53 12.12 31.55
N LEU A 375 -29.58 12.13 32.48
CA LEU A 375 -28.62 13.25 32.64
C LEU A 375 -27.35 13.09 31.79
N THR A 376 -27.20 11.96 31.11
CA THR A 376 -25.99 11.60 30.34
C THR A 376 -26.17 11.70 28.83
N ILE A 377 -27.35 12.11 28.36
CA ILE A 377 -27.61 12.36 26.94
C ILE A 377 -26.80 13.56 26.46
N LYS A 378 -26.15 13.41 25.30
CA LYS A 378 -25.43 14.48 24.59
C LYS A 378 -26.32 15.03 23.46
N ASP A 379 -26.29 16.34 23.22
CA ASP A 379 -26.96 16.99 22.09
C ASP A 379 -26.18 16.88 20.77
N GLU A 380 -24.91 16.44 20.83
CA GLU A 380 -24.02 16.20 19.68
C GLU A 380 -24.21 14.83 19.00
N LYS A 381 -25.18 14.01 19.38
CA LYS A 381 -25.40 12.70 18.72
C LYS A 381 -26.88 12.36 18.63
N GLY A 382 -27.28 11.84 17.47
CA GLY A 382 -28.67 11.53 17.17
C GLY A 382 -29.58 12.75 17.27
N THR A 383 -30.75 12.57 17.87
CA THR A 383 -31.79 13.61 17.99
C THR A 383 -31.91 14.24 19.37
N GLY A 384 -31.05 13.84 20.31
CA GLY A 384 -31.20 14.14 21.74
C GLY A 384 -32.38 13.41 22.41
N VAL A 385 -33.12 12.57 21.68
CA VAL A 385 -34.19 11.71 22.20
C VAL A 385 -33.72 10.26 22.10
N VAL A 386 -33.77 9.53 23.20
CA VAL A 386 -33.26 8.14 23.29
C VAL A 386 -34.40 7.21 23.70
N THR A 387 -34.57 6.09 22.98
CA THR A 387 -35.49 5.02 23.38
C THR A 387 -34.91 4.22 24.54
N SER A 388 -35.71 3.88 25.55
CA SER A 388 -35.25 3.07 26.69
C SER A 388 -35.60 1.60 26.51
N VAL A 389 -34.59 0.76 26.32
CA VAL A 389 -34.70 -0.71 26.23
C VAL A 389 -33.82 -1.37 27.30
N PRO A 390 -34.25 -1.34 28.58
CA PRO A 390 -33.42 -1.73 29.72
C PRO A 390 -33.10 -3.23 29.81
N SER A 391 -33.63 -4.07 28.92
CA SER A 391 -33.24 -5.49 28.79
C SER A 391 -31.89 -5.67 28.09
N ASP A 392 -31.53 -4.76 27.18
CA ASP A 392 -30.44 -4.92 26.21
C ASP A 392 -29.52 -3.69 26.11
N ALA A 393 -29.83 -2.62 26.84
CA ALA A 393 -29.02 -1.41 26.96
C ALA A 393 -28.70 -1.11 28.44
N PRO A 394 -27.42 -1.25 28.87
CA PRO A 394 -27.02 -1.00 30.26
C PRO A 394 -27.28 0.43 30.75
N ASP A 395 -27.07 1.43 29.87
CA ASP A 395 -27.34 2.85 30.17
C ASP A 395 -28.81 3.07 30.57
N ASP A 396 -29.72 2.45 29.82
CA ASP A 396 -31.17 2.57 30.01
C ASP A 396 -31.59 1.92 31.33
N LEU A 397 -31.07 0.73 31.64
CA LEU A 397 -31.35 0.07 32.90
C LEU A 397 -30.84 0.87 34.10
N ALA A 398 -29.63 1.44 34.02
CA ALA A 398 -29.06 2.25 35.09
C ALA A 398 -29.90 3.51 35.35
N ALA A 399 -30.32 4.22 34.30
CA ALA A 399 -31.17 5.41 34.42
C ALA A 399 -32.58 5.07 34.97
N LEU A 400 -33.17 3.95 34.54
CA LEU A 400 -34.45 3.47 35.08
C LEU A 400 -34.34 3.10 36.56
N ASN A 401 -33.26 2.41 36.95
CA ASN A 401 -33.00 2.03 38.34
C ASN A 401 -32.77 3.25 39.23
N ASP A 402 -32.08 4.29 38.74
CA ASP A 402 -31.92 5.55 39.45
C ASP A 402 -33.27 6.19 39.75
N LEU A 403 -34.18 6.25 38.78
CA LEU A 403 -35.53 6.79 38.98
C LEU A 403 -36.36 5.96 39.97
N LYS A 404 -36.25 4.62 39.92
CA LYS A 404 -36.91 3.72 40.87
C LYS A 404 -36.39 3.92 42.30
N LYS A 405 -35.07 3.98 42.49
CA LYS A 405 -34.42 4.10 43.81
C LYS A 405 -34.54 5.49 44.41
N LYS A 406 -34.35 6.55 43.61
CA LYS A 406 -34.21 7.93 44.10
C LYS A 406 -35.51 8.71 43.96
N LYS A 407 -36.40 8.63 44.96
CA LYS A 407 -37.63 9.43 45.01
C LYS A 407 -37.40 10.95 44.81
N PRO A 408 -36.34 11.58 45.37
CA PRO A 408 -36.06 12.99 45.12
C PRO A 408 -35.83 13.34 43.65
N LEU A 409 -35.32 12.39 42.85
CA LEU A 409 -35.11 12.59 41.41
C LEU A 409 -36.45 12.66 40.67
N ARG A 410 -37.41 11.82 41.06
CA ARG A 410 -38.80 11.86 40.54
C ARG A 410 -39.50 13.16 40.92
N GLU A 411 -39.41 13.57 42.18
CA GLU A 411 -40.01 14.80 42.69
C GLU A 411 -39.44 16.05 42.00
N LYS A 412 -38.11 16.10 41.78
CA LYS A 412 -37.45 17.22 41.08
C LYS A 412 -38.01 17.49 39.68
N TYR A 413 -38.38 16.44 38.95
CA TYR A 413 -38.82 16.52 37.56
C TYR A 413 -40.32 16.26 37.38
N ASN A 414 -41.11 16.28 38.47
CA ASN A 414 -42.55 16.03 38.47
C ASN A 414 -42.97 14.69 37.85
N ILE A 415 -42.15 13.65 38.03
CA ILE A 415 -42.43 12.29 37.56
C ILE A 415 -43.17 11.51 38.65
N THR A 416 -44.31 10.91 38.31
CA THR A 416 -45.11 10.12 39.27
C THR A 416 -44.68 8.65 39.30
N ASP A 417 -45.08 7.94 40.35
CA ASP A 417 -44.76 6.52 40.53
C ASP A 417 -45.38 5.64 39.42
N GLU A 418 -46.56 6.01 38.90
CA GLU A 418 -47.21 5.34 37.77
C GLU A 418 -46.32 5.33 36.51
N MET A 419 -45.53 6.40 36.31
CA MET A 419 -44.68 6.56 35.12
C MET A 419 -43.41 5.71 35.15
N VAL A 420 -43.05 5.11 36.29
CA VAL A 420 -41.73 4.46 36.49
C VAL A 420 -41.85 3.07 37.10
N MET A 421 -42.63 2.93 38.17
CA MET A 421 -42.63 1.71 38.99
C MET A 421 -43.17 0.46 38.25
N PRO A 422 -44.26 0.56 37.44
CA PRO A 422 -44.80 -0.59 36.71
C PRO A 422 -43.91 -1.10 35.56
N TYR A 423 -42.98 -0.27 35.08
CA TYR A 423 -42.18 -0.57 33.90
C TYR A 423 -40.96 -1.40 34.26
N VAL A 424 -40.95 -2.67 33.87
CA VAL A 424 -39.83 -3.60 34.06
C VAL A 424 -39.19 -3.98 32.73
N PRO A 425 -37.90 -4.38 32.71
CA PRO A 425 -37.24 -4.87 31.50
C PRO A 425 -38.01 -6.05 30.87
N ILE A 426 -38.16 -6.01 29.54
CA ILE A 426 -38.88 -7.02 28.77
C ILE A 426 -37.86 -7.89 28.03
N PRO A 427 -37.88 -9.22 28.19
CA PRO A 427 -36.96 -10.09 27.46
C PRO A 427 -37.30 -10.12 25.96
N ILE A 428 -36.36 -9.69 25.12
CA ILE A 428 -36.58 -9.59 23.66
C ILE A 428 -35.51 -10.29 22.83
N ILE A 429 -34.30 -10.40 23.33
CA ILE A 429 -33.17 -11.08 22.69
C ILE A 429 -32.54 -11.99 23.73
N ASP A 430 -32.31 -13.24 23.35
CA ASP A 430 -31.50 -14.16 24.15
C ASP A 430 -30.06 -14.15 23.62
N ILE A 431 -29.12 -13.80 24.49
CA ILE A 431 -27.70 -13.92 24.20
C ILE A 431 -27.21 -15.14 24.96
N PRO A 432 -26.71 -16.20 24.30
CA PRO A 432 -26.39 -17.48 24.97
C PRO A 432 -25.52 -17.37 26.23
N GLU A 433 -24.64 -16.37 26.29
CA GLU A 433 -23.73 -16.12 27.41
C GLU A 433 -24.36 -15.29 28.56
N TYR A 434 -25.34 -14.43 28.25
CA TYR A 434 -25.89 -13.45 29.20
C TYR A 434 -27.38 -13.65 29.51
N GLY A 435 -28.06 -14.54 28.78
CA GLY A 435 -29.48 -14.83 28.88
C GLY A 435 -30.35 -13.79 28.16
N ASN A 436 -31.64 -13.77 28.55
CA ASN A 436 -32.70 -12.98 27.92
C ASN A 436 -32.86 -11.55 28.46
N LEU A 437 -32.06 -11.17 29.44
CA LEU A 437 -31.98 -9.83 30.03
C LEU A 437 -30.51 -9.41 30.17
N ALA A 438 -29.79 -9.42 29.04
CA ALA A 438 -28.34 -9.26 29.00
C ALA A 438 -27.82 -8.00 29.69
N ALA A 439 -28.53 -6.87 29.58
CA ALA A 439 -28.16 -5.64 30.27
C ALA A 439 -28.28 -5.77 31.79
N VAL A 440 -29.30 -6.48 32.29
CA VAL A 440 -29.48 -6.74 33.73
C VAL A 440 -28.33 -7.60 34.24
N THR A 441 -28.06 -8.71 33.57
CA THR A 441 -26.93 -9.61 33.89
C THR A 441 -25.60 -8.85 33.96
N MET A 442 -25.34 -7.97 32.98
CA MET A 442 -24.08 -7.22 32.92
C MET A 442 -23.99 -6.10 33.96
N VAL A 443 -25.08 -5.38 34.23
CA VAL A 443 -25.14 -4.36 35.29
C VAL A 443 -24.91 -4.98 36.67
N GLU A 444 -25.47 -6.17 36.92
CA GLU A 444 -25.24 -6.92 38.16
C GLU A 444 -23.79 -7.43 38.24
N LYS A 445 -23.26 -8.01 37.16
CA LYS A 445 -21.87 -8.51 37.08
C LYS A 445 -20.84 -7.42 37.35
N LEU A 446 -21.02 -6.24 36.75
CA LEU A 446 -20.10 -5.10 36.92
C LEU A 446 -20.42 -4.21 38.13
N LYS A 447 -21.47 -4.56 38.91
CA LYS A 447 -21.92 -3.82 40.09
C LYS A 447 -22.12 -2.34 39.81
N ILE A 448 -22.92 -2.04 38.79
CA ILE A 448 -23.25 -0.67 38.39
C ILE A 448 -24.45 -0.21 39.22
N GLU A 449 -24.30 0.90 39.94
CA GLU A 449 -25.31 1.41 40.88
C GLU A 449 -25.99 2.69 40.40
N SER A 450 -25.39 3.41 39.44
CA SER A 450 -25.81 4.75 39.00
C SER A 450 -25.52 4.98 37.52
N GLN A 451 -26.36 5.78 36.85
CA GLN A 451 -26.15 6.16 35.43
C GLN A 451 -24.88 7.01 35.20
N ASN A 452 -24.22 7.49 36.26
CA ASN A 452 -23.03 8.33 36.18
C ASN A 452 -21.71 7.53 36.07
N GLU A 453 -21.74 6.19 36.21
CA GLU A 453 -20.55 5.34 36.14
C GLU A 453 -20.12 5.05 34.69
N LYS A 454 -19.67 6.11 34.00
CA LYS A 454 -19.39 6.12 32.54
C LYS A 454 -18.50 4.97 32.06
N GLU A 455 -17.39 4.70 32.73
CA GLU A 455 -16.43 3.68 32.29
C GLU A 455 -17.02 2.27 32.32
N LYS A 456 -17.68 1.91 33.42
CA LYS A 456 -18.33 0.59 33.56
C LYS A 456 -19.50 0.42 32.60
N LEU A 457 -20.27 1.48 32.36
CA LEU A 457 -21.39 1.46 31.41
C LEU A 457 -20.91 1.29 29.96
N GLU A 458 -19.83 1.97 29.57
CA GLU A 458 -19.22 1.80 28.25
C GLU A 458 -18.65 0.39 28.05
N GLU A 459 -18.04 -0.20 29.08
CA GLU A 459 -17.60 -1.61 29.08
C GLU A 459 -18.80 -2.56 28.89
N ALA A 460 -19.84 -2.42 29.72
CA ALA A 460 -21.05 -3.23 29.64
C ALA A 460 -21.72 -3.12 28.27
N LYS A 461 -21.85 -1.91 27.74
CA LYS A 461 -22.49 -1.62 26.45
C LYS A 461 -21.73 -2.28 25.31
N ARG A 462 -20.40 -2.23 25.31
CA ARG A 462 -19.58 -2.84 24.26
C ARG A 462 -19.77 -4.35 24.21
N GLU A 463 -19.77 -5.01 25.37
CA GLU A 463 -19.99 -6.46 25.46
C GLU A 463 -21.39 -6.86 24.99
N VAL A 464 -22.44 -6.26 25.59
CA VAL A 464 -23.83 -6.59 25.26
C VAL A 464 -24.16 -6.30 23.80
N TYR A 465 -23.67 -5.18 23.25
CA TYR A 465 -23.95 -4.77 21.87
C TYR A 465 -23.28 -5.71 20.85
N LEU A 466 -22.00 -6.02 21.02
CA LEU A 466 -21.25 -6.85 20.07
C LEU A 466 -21.78 -8.28 20.06
N LYS A 467 -21.94 -8.88 21.25
CA LYS A 467 -22.48 -10.24 21.41
C LYS A 467 -23.94 -10.31 20.98
N GLY A 468 -24.73 -9.30 21.32
CA GLY A 468 -26.13 -9.20 20.93
C GLY A 468 -26.33 -9.12 19.43
N PHE A 469 -25.36 -8.60 18.67
CA PHE A 469 -25.41 -8.56 17.21
C PHE A 469 -25.08 -9.90 16.55
N TYR A 470 -24.01 -10.59 16.97
CA TYR A 470 -23.56 -11.83 16.30
C TYR A 470 -24.24 -13.10 16.83
N ASP A 471 -24.48 -13.16 18.14
CA ASP A 471 -24.95 -14.35 18.84
C ASP A 471 -26.40 -14.22 19.32
N GLY A 472 -26.96 -13.02 19.32
CA GLY A 472 -28.31 -12.74 19.81
C GLY A 472 -29.41 -13.39 18.96
N ILE A 473 -30.39 -13.99 19.63
CA ILE A 473 -31.56 -14.63 19.00
C ILE A 473 -32.83 -13.88 19.41
N MET A 474 -33.65 -13.48 18.44
CA MET A 474 -34.93 -12.80 18.69
C MET A 474 -35.91 -13.71 19.43
N LEU A 475 -36.53 -13.22 20.51
CA LEU A 475 -37.55 -13.94 21.30
C LEU A 475 -38.98 -13.52 20.96
N VAL A 476 -39.14 -12.35 20.34
CA VAL A 476 -40.42 -11.67 20.11
C VAL A 476 -40.54 -11.15 18.67
N GLY A 477 -41.77 -10.80 18.28
CA GLY A 477 -42.05 -10.24 16.95
C GLY A 477 -42.11 -11.28 15.83
N GLU A 478 -42.29 -10.78 14.60
CA GLU A 478 -42.45 -11.59 13.38
C GLU A 478 -41.22 -12.46 13.06
N TYR A 479 -40.04 -12.09 13.56
CA TYR A 479 -38.75 -12.74 13.28
C TYR A 479 -38.21 -13.61 14.43
N LYS A 480 -39.09 -14.04 15.34
CA LYS A 480 -38.74 -14.90 16.47
C LYS A 480 -37.93 -16.13 16.04
N GLY A 481 -36.87 -16.44 16.79
CA GLY A 481 -35.98 -17.59 16.57
C GLY A 481 -34.85 -17.35 15.57
N ARG A 482 -34.78 -16.17 14.94
CA ARG A 482 -33.70 -15.80 14.01
C ARG A 482 -32.61 -14.98 14.70
N LYS A 483 -31.39 -14.99 14.14
CA LYS A 483 -30.28 -14.16 14.60
C LYS A 483 -30.53 -12.69 14.33
N THR A 484 -30.16 -11.84 15.27
CA THR A 484 -30.30 -10.37 15.20
C THR A 484 -29.59 -9.75 13.99
N ALA A 485 -28.37 -10.19 13.66
CA ALA A 485 -27.63 -9.75 12.48
C ALA A 485 -28.42 -9.92 11.17
N ASP A 486 -29.18 -11.01 11.05
CA ASP A 486 -29.90 -11.34 9.81
C ASP A 486 -31.21 -10.56 9.65
N VAL A 487 -31.77 -10.07 10.76
CA VAL A 487 -33.14 -9.50 10.80
C VAL A 487 -33.17 -8.01 11.12
N LYS A 488 -32.08 -7.44 11.64
CA LYS A 488 -31.97 -6.01 11.95
C LYS A 488 -32.45 -5.12 10.80
N LYS A 489 -31.97 -5.40 9.58
CA LYS A 489 -32.33 -4.61 8.38
C LYS A 489 -33.79 -4.83 7.96
N LEU A 490 -34.29 -6.07 8.07
CA LEU A 490 -35.69 -6.39 7.76
C LEU A 490 -36.65 -5.66 8.70
N ILE A 491 -36.37 -5.65 10.02
CA ILE A 491 -37.18 -4.94 11.02
C ILE A 491 -37.16 -3.43 10.76
N GLN A 492 -36.00 -2.85 10.43
CA GLN A 492 -35.89 -1.45 10.04
C GLN A 492 -36.80 -1.13 8.83
N GLU A 493 -36.73 -1.96 7.79
CA GLU A 493 -37.55 -1.79 6.59
C GLU A 493 -39.05 -1.91 6.89
N ASP A 494 -39.46 -2.82 7.76
CA ASP A 494 -40.86 -2.99 8.16
C ASP A 494 -41.39 -1.81 8.97
N LEU A 495 -40.58 -1.27 9.90
CA LEU A 495 -40.92 -0.05 10.64
C LEU A 495 -41.10 1.14 9.69
N ILE A 496 -40.25 1.28 8.69
CA ILE A 496 -40.34 2.34 7.68
C ILE A 496 -41.58 2.14 6.80
N LYS A 497 -41.84 0.93 6.30
CA LYS A 497 -43.03 0.60 5.50
C LYS A 497 -44.34 0.89 6.24
N LYS A 498 -44.37 0.63 7.55
CA LYS A 498 -45.52 0.89 8.43
C LYS A 498 -45.63 2.38 8.86
N ASN A 499 -44.75 3.27 8.39
CA ASN A 499 -44.66 4.69 8.78
C ASN A 499 -44.43 4.91 10.30
N LEU A 500 -43.80 3.93 10.96
CA LEU A 500 -43.47 3.96 12.38
C LEU A 500 -42.03 4.45 12.65
N ALA A 501 -41.19 4.44 11.62
CA ALA A 501 -39.86 5.03 11.65
C ALA A 501 -39.53 5.67 10.29
N VAL A 502 -38.52 6.53 10.29
CA VAL A 502 -37.91 7.05 9.06
C VAL A 502 -36.41 6.80 9.08
N LYS A 503 -35.79 6.79 7.89
CA LYS A 503 -34.33 6.71 7.78
C LYS A 503 -33.74 8.07 8.13
N TYR A 504 -32.75 8.09 9.01
CA TYR A 504 -32.01 9.28 9.39
C TYR A 504 -30.51 8.99 9.26
N VAL A 505 -29.77 9.92 8.68
CA VAL A 505 -28.33 9.76 8.51
C VAL A 505 -27.63 10.99 9.08
N GLU A 506 -26.58 10.84 9.85
CA GLU A 506 -25.82 11.98 10.37
C GLU A 506 -24.32 11.75 10.23
N PRO A 507 -23.48 12.79 10.29
CA PRO A 507 -22.04 12.60 10.35
C PRO A 507 -21.68 11.80 11.62
N GLU A 508 -20.83 10.78 11.51
CA GLU A 508 -20.41 9.98 12.68
C GLU A 508 -19.77 10.84 13.79
N LYS A 509 -19.13 11.94 13.38
CA LYS A 509 -18.54 12.98 14.24
C LYS A 509 -18.79 14.35 13.60
N THR A 510 -18.69 15.42 14.39
CA THR A 510 -18.78 16.79 13.88
C THR A 510 -17.75 17.02 12.77
N ILE A 511 -18.21 17.56 11.64
CA ILE A 511 -17.40 17.92 10.49
C ILE A 511 -17.57 19.42 10.25
N ILE A 512 -16.47 20.14 10.20
CA ILE A 512 -16.47 21.57 9.83
C ILE A 512 -15.89 21.70 8.43
N SER A 513 -16.61 22.36 7.53
CA SER A 513 -16.12 22.72 6.20
C SER A 513 -15.04 23.79 6.32
N ARG A 514 -14.24 23.99 5.26
CA ARG A 514 -13.26 25.08 5.22
C ARG A 514 -13.89 26.47 5.23
N SER A 515 -15.15 26.61 4.82
CA SER A 515 -15.89 27.88 4.94
C SER A 515 -16.39 28.16 6.37
N GLY A 516 -16.04 27.28 7.33
CA GLY A 516 -16.42 27.37 8.73
C GLY A 516 -17.84 26.89 9.01
N ASP A 517 -18.47 26.17 8.08
CA ASP A 517 -19.82 25.64 8.26
C ASP A 517 -19.80 24.25 8.88
N GLU A 518 -20.72 24.00 9.81
CA GLU A 518 -20.95 22.65 10.34
C GLU A 518 -21.71 21.82 9.30
N CYS A 519 -21.05 20.79 8.79
CA CYS A 519 -21.58 19.94 7.73
C CYS A 519 -22.71 19.04 8.26
N VAL A 520 -23.61 18.69 7.34
CA VAL A 520 -24.73 17.76 7.54
C VAL A 520 -24.57 16.57 6.61
N VAL A 521 -25.41 15.55 6.77
CA VAL A 521 -25.62 14.57 5.68
C VAL A 521 -26.81 15.01 4.87
N ALA A 522 -26.59 15.24 3.57
CA ALA A 522 -27.64 15.56 2.62
C ALA A 522 -27.92 14.39 1.67
N LEU A 523 -29.18 14.25 1.27
CA LEU A 523 -29.63 13.31 0.26
C LEU A 523 -29.65 14.03 -1.10
N CYS A 524 -28.49 14.05 -1.75
CA CYS A 524 -28.25 14.83 -2.97
C CYS A 524 -28.37 13.98 -4.22
N ASP A 525 -28.83 14.61 -5.30
CA ASP A 525 -28.78 14.03 -6.64
C ASP A 525 -27.33 13.87 -7.10
N GLN A 526 -26.97 12.67 -7.56
CA GLN A 526 -25.61 12.33 -7.96
C GLN A 526 -25.59 11.29 -9.08
N TRP A 527 -24.66 11.45 -10.02
CA TRP A 527 -24.33 10.43 -11.01
C TRP A 527 -23.34 9.44 -10.41
N TYR A 528 -23.57 8.15 -10.64
CA TYR A 528 -22.76 7.08 -10.08
C TYR A 528 -22.54 5.94 -11.08
N LEU A 529 -21.42 5.24 -10.88
CA LEU A 529 -21.08 4.00 -11.57
C LEU A 529 -21.68 2.82 -10.81
N LYS A 530 -22.35 1.92 -11.54
CA LYS A 530 -23.03 0.74 -10.99
C LYS A 530 -22.11 -0.47 -10.81
N TYR A 531 -20.99 -0.32 -10.13
CA TYR A 531 -20.09 -1.47 -9.87
C TYR A 531 -20.75 -2.58 -9.03
N GLY A 532 -21.89 -2.29 -8.40
CA GLY A 532 -22.77 -3.27 -7.74
C GLY A 532 -23.52 -4.22 -8.69
N ASP A 533 -23.47 -4.02 -10.00
CA ASP A 533 -24.11 -4.92 -10.98
C ASP A 533 -23.42 -6.28 -11.01
N GLU A 534 -24.18 -7.35 -10.75
CA GLU A 534 -23.64 -8.71 -10.64
C GLU A 534 -23.01 -9.22 -11.95
N ASN A 535 -23.54 -8.85 -13.12
CA ASN A 535 -22.93 -9.25 -14.39
C ASN A 535 -21.58 -8.55 -14.58
N TRP A 536 -21.51 -7.26 -14.25
CA TRP A 536 -20.27 -6.49 -14.34
C TRP A 536 -19.20 -6.99 -13.37
N LYS A 537 -19.59 -7.32 -12.13
CA LYS A 537 -18.72 -7.98 -11.14
C LYS A 537 -18.15 -9.30 -11.67
N ASN A 538 -18.98 -10.12 -12.30
CA ASN A 538 -18.55 -11.40 -12.84
C ASN A 538 -17.53 -11.25 -13.98
N GLU A 539 -17.71 -10.28 -14.88
CA GLU A 539 -16.69 -9.99 -15.90
C GLU A 539 -15.40 -9.42 -15.29
N ALA A 540 -15.48 -8.59 -14.26
CA ALA A 540 -14.29 -8.11 -13.53
C ALA A 540 -13.52 -9.27 -12.86
N LYS A 541 -14.23 -10.23 -12.24
CA LYS A 541 -13.63 -11.46 -11.69
C LYS A 541 -12.97 -12.32 -12.77
N ARG A 542 -13.61 -12.42 -13.94
CA ARG A 542 -13.05 -13.15 -15.09
C ARG A 542 -11.75 -12.50 -15.57
N ALA A 543 -11.69 -11.17 -15.67
CA ALA A 543 -10.45 -10.46 -15.97
C ALA A 543 -9.38 -10.70 -14.89
N LEU A 544 -9.75 -10.60 -13.62
CA LEU A 544 -8.85 -10.87 -12.49
C LEU A 544 -8.26 -12.29 -12.53
N SER A 545 -9.04 -13.31 -12.91
CA SER A 545 -8.54 -14.70 -12.98
C SER A 545 -7.45 -14.92 -14.04
N GLN A 546 -7.40 -14.07 -15.06
CA GLN A 546 -6.40 -14.14 -16.14
C GLN A 546 -5.18 -13.25 -15.87
N MET A 547 -5.30 -12.31 -14.92
CA MET A 547 -4.29 -11.32 -14.62
C MET A 547 -3.25 -11.85 -13.62
N ASN A 548 -1.97 -11.53 -13.80
CA ASN A 548 -0.92 -11.78 -12.80
C ASN A 548 -0.90 -10.65 -11.74
N THR A 549 -1.04 -11.01 -10.46
CA THR A 549 -1.03 -10.07 -9.32
C THR A 549 0.28 -10.08 -8.52
N TYR A 550 1.24 -10.94 -8.87
CA TYR A 550 2.53 -11.17 -8.20
C TYR A 550 2.47 -11.60 -6.72
N SER A 551 1.31 -11.49 -6.07
CA SER A 551 1.05 -11.90 -4.69
C SER A 551 -0.41 -12.37 -4.55
N GLU A 552 -0.59 -13.46 -3.80
CA GLU A 552 -1.92 -13.98 -3.42
C GLU A 552 -2.66 -13.03 -2.47
N GLU A 553 -1.95 -12.25 -1.66
CA GLU A 553 -2.57 -11.24 -0.80
C GLU A 553 -3.26 -10.16 -1.63
N VAL A 554 -2.60 -9.68 -2.69
CA VAL A 554 -3.14 -8.67 -3.60
C VAL A 554 -4.36 -9.21 -4.33
N ARG A 555 -4.30 -10.48 -4.79
CA ARG A 555 -5.44 -11.16 -5.43
C ARG A 555 -6.67 -11.19 -4.51
N ARG A 556 -6.50 -11.64 -3.26
CA ARG A 556 -7.60 -11.67 -2.28
C ARG A 556 -8.17 -10.28 -1.99
N ASN A 557 -7.32 -9.25 -1.94
CA ASN A 557 -7.78 -7.86 -1.77
C ASN A 557 -8.64 -7.39 -2.95
N PHE A 558 -8.29 -7.76 -4.19
CA PHE A 558 -9.15 -7.50 -5.35
C PHE A 558 -10.48 -8.25 -5.26
N GLU A 559 -10.46 -9.55 -4.96
CA GLU A 559 -11.67 -10.38 -4.83
C GLU A 559 -12.63 -9.80 -3.78
N HIS A 560 -12.12 -9.52 -2.57
CA HIS A 560 -12.87 -8.89 -1.50
C HIS A 560 -13.45 -7.53 -1.93
N THR A 561 -12.65 -6.70 -2.61
CA THR A 561 -13.12 -5.38 -3.07
C THR A 561 -14.22 -5.53 -4.11
N ILE A 562 -14.06 -6.40 -5.12
CA ILE A 562 -15.08 -6.63 -6.16
C ILE A 562 -16.40 -7.09 -5.54
N ASP A 563 -16.35 -7.97 -4.53
CA ASP A 563 -17.56 -8.44 -3.84
C ASP A 563 -18.24 -7.32 -3.03
N TRP A 564 -17.45 -6.56 -2.28
CA TRP A 564 -17.92 -5.47 -1.43
C TRP A 564 -18.40 -4.23 -2.21
N LEU A 565 -17.84 -3.98 -3.40
CA LEU A 565 -18.08 -2.75 -4.14
C LEU A 565 -19.53 -2.68 -4.63
N HIS A 566 -20.17 -1.54 -4.39
CA HIS A 566 -21.53 -1.24 -4.83
C HIS A 566 -21.50 -0.03 -5.78
N GLU A 567 -22.40 0.92 -5.61
CA GLU A 567 -22.40 2.11 -6.44
C GLU A 567 -21.32 3.09 -6.00
N TYR A 568 -20.62 3.68 -6.98
CA TYR A 568 -19.57 4.65 -6.73
C TYR A 568 -19.92 5.99 -7.35
N ALA A 569 -19.99 7.03 -6.51
CA ALA A 569 -20.29 8.39 -6.90
C ALA A 569 -19.20 8.98 -7.82
N CYS A 570 -19.49 9.12 -9.11
CA CYS A 570 -18.53 9.58 -10.12
C CYS A 570 -18.64 11.07 -10.47
N SER A 571 -19.66 11.78 -9.97
CA SER A 571 -19.85 13.23 -10.22
C SER A 571 -19.61 14.13 -9.00
N ARG A 572 -19.09 15.34 -9.26
CA ARG A 572 -18.83 16.42 -8.28
C ARG A 572 -19.28 17.76 -8.83
N SER A 573 -19.60 18.72 -7.95
CA SER A 573 -19.98 20.09 -8.34
C SER A 573 -18.83 21.10 -8.24
N TYR A 574 -17.70 20.72 -7.62
CA TYR A 574 -16.55 21.56 -7.36
C TYR A 574 -15.24 20.80 -7.56
N GLY A 575 -14.18 21.55 -7.91
CA GLY A 575 -12.85 21.04 -8.23
C GLY A 575 -12.47 21.32 -9.68
N LEU A 576 -11.40 20.67 -10.12
CA LEU A 576 -10.94 20.67 -11.51
C LEU A 576 -11.28 19.33 -12.17
N GLY A 577 -11.46 19.32 -13.49
CA GLY A 577 -11.71 18.07 -14.21
C GLY A 577 -12.46 18.27 -15.52
N THR A 578 -12.85 17.17 -16.14
CA THR A 578 -13.75 17.16 -17.30
C THR A 578 -15.20 17.21 -16.83
N LYS A 579 -16.03 17.99 -17.54
CA LYS A 579 -17.47 18.08 -17.26
C LYS A 579 -18.20 16.85 -17.81
N LEU A 580 -19.27 16.43 -17.13
CA LEU A 580 -20.14 15.39 -17.66
C LEU A 580 -20.84 15.89 -18.94
N PRO A 581 -20.74 15.16 -20.07
CA PRO A 581 -21.13 15.70 -21.36
C PRO A 581 -22.64 15.89 -21.56
N TRP A 582 -23.47 15.16 -20.82
CA TRP A 582 -24.94 15.32 -20.84
C TRP A 582 -25.48 16.11 -19.64
N ASP A 583 -24.63 16.45 -18.68
CA ASP A 583 -25.03 17.22 -17.49
C ASP A 583 -23.88 18.10 -16.98
N PRO A 584 -23.56 19.21 -17.69
CA PRO A 584 -22.31 19.96 -17.48
C PRO A 584 -22.21 20.73 -16.16
N GLN A 585 -23.25 20.71 -15.32
CA GLN A 585 -23.18 21.22 -13.94
C GLN A 585 -22.27 20.35 -13.06
N TYR A 586 -22.03 19.11 -13.47
CA TYR A 586 -21.18 18.16 -12.77
C TYR A 586 -19.85 17.98 -13.50
N LEU A 587 -18.78 17.86 -12.71
CA LEU A 587 -17.47 17.37 -13.09
C LEU A 587 -17.35 15.89 -12.79
N ILE A 588 -16.59 15.19 -13.63
CA ILE A 588 -16.16 13.81 -13.37
C ILE A 588 -15.04 13.85 -12.33
N GLU A 589 -15.15 12.98 -11.32
CA GLU A 589 -14.15 12.89 -10.27
C GLU A 589 -12.93 12.05 -10.67
N SER A 590 -11.85 12.25 -9.94
CA SER A 590 -10.50 11.83 -10.31
C SER A 590 -10.26 10.33 -10.27
N LEU A 591 -11.02 9.52 -9.53
CA LEU A 591 -10.92 8.06 -9.57
C LEU A 591 -11.72 7.43 -10.73
N SER A 592 -12.51 8.23 -11.47
CA SER A 592 -13.42 7.75 -12.51
C SER A 592 -12.93 8.13 -13.91
N ASP A 593 -12.32 9.32 -14.09
CA ASP A 593 -11.64 9.72 -15.34
C ASP A 593 -10.27 9.06 -15.53
N SER A 594 -9.82 8.28 -14.55
CA SER A 594 -8.48 7.69 -14.47
C SER A 594 -8.43 6.18 -14.72
N THR A 595 -9.47 5.62 -15.32
CA THR A 595 -9.67 4.17 -15.36
C THR A 595 -9.22 3.51 -16.66
N ILE A 596 -9.20 4.22 -17.80
CA ILE A 596 -8.74 3.68 -19.09
C ILE A 596 -7.75 4.59 -19.83
N TYR A 597 -7.27 5.68 -19.21
CA TYR A 597 -6.36 6.65 -19.81
C TYR A 597 -5.06 6.04 -20.37
N ASN A 598 -4.74 4.81 -19.98
CA ASN A 598 -3.68 4.01 -20.56
C ASN A 598 -3.83 3.87 -22.09
N SER A 599 -5.04 3.78 -22.63
CA SER A 599 -5.25 3.74 -24.08
C SER A 599 -4.97 5.11 -24.72
N TYR A 600 -5.25 6.21 -24.02
CA TYR A 600 -4.89 7.55 -24.50
C TYR A 600 -3.37 7.74 -24.65
N TYR A 601 -2.54 7.13 -23.79
CA TYR A 601 -1.08 7.15 -23.96
C TYR A 601 -0.60 6.64 -25.33
N THR A 602 -1.31 5.70 -25.94
CA THR A 602 -0.88 5.11 -27.21
C THR A 602 -0.99 6.14 -28.35
N VAL A 603 -1.87 7.14 -28.23
CA VAL A 603 -2.12 8.14 -29.27
C VAL A 603 -1.75 9.58 -28.90
N ALA A 604 -1.46 9.85 -27.62
CA ALA A 604 -1.17 11.21 -27.12
C ALA A 604 -0.08 11.94 -27.94
N HIS A 605 1.04 11.28 -28.24
CA HIS A 605 2.14 11.86 -29.03
C HIS A 605 1.77 12.26 -30.47
N LEU A 606 0.66 11.74 -31.01
CA LEU A 606 0.16 12.10 -32.34
C LEU A 606 -0.82 13.27 -32.27
N LEU A 607 -1.51 13.43 -31.14
CA LEU A 607 -2.54 14.44 -30.90
C LEU A 607 -1.99 15.74 -30.32
N GLN A 608 -1.02 15.68 -29.42
CA GLN A 608 -0.50 16.83 -28.70
C GLN A 608 1.04 16.83 -28.58
N ALA A 609 1.60 18.04 -28.48
CA ALA A 609 3.03 18.28 -28.25
C ALA A 609 3.31 19.10 -26.98
N SER A 610 2.29 19.63 -26.30
CA SER A 610 2.40 20.26 -24.97
C SER A 610 1.59 19.48 -23.94
N LEU A 611 1.96 19.60 -22.65
CA LEU A 611 1.26 18.90 -21.56
C LEU A 611 -0.23 19.26 -21.49
N ASP A 612 -0.56 20.53 -21.74
CA ASP A 612 -1.93 21.05 -21.72
C ASP A 612 -2.68 20.88 -23.05
N GLY A 613 -2.09 20.23 -24.05
CA GLY A 613 -2.74 19.98 -25.33
C GLY A 613 -2.96 21.23 -26.19
N LYS A 614 -2.41 22.39 -25.85
CA LYS A 614 -2.53 23.62 -26.68
C LYS A 614 -1.74 23.54 -27.97
N VAL A 615 -0.60 22.85 -27.98
CA VAL A 615 0.21 22.66 -29.19
C VAL A 615 -0.21 21.35 -29.85
N PRO A 616 -0.80 21.38 -31.06
CA PRO A 616 -1.18 20.17 -31.79
C PRO A 616 0.03 19.27 -32.06
N GLY A 617 -0.22 17.97 -32.04
CA GLY A 617 0.78 16.95 -32.39
C GLY A 617 1.06 16.89 -33.90
N PRO A 618 1.95 15.97 -34.32
CA PRO A 618 2.44 15.86 -35.69
C PRO A 618 1.35 15.55 -36.73
N LEU A 619 0.17 15.04 -36.33
CA LEU A 619 -0.94 14.79 -37.27
C LEU A 619 -1.77 16.05 -37.59
N GLY A 620 -1.55 17.16 -36.86
CA GLY A 620 -2.28 18.41 -37.08
C GLY A 620 -3.80 18.29 -36.86
N ILE A 621 -4.24 17.30 -36.08
CA ILE A 621 -5.64 17.11 -35.70
C ILE A 621 -5.96 18.13 -34.62
N LYS A 622 -7.09 18.85 -34.73
CA LYS A 622 -7.57 19.77 -33.70
C LYS A 622 -8.43 19.04 -32.65
N PRO A 623 -8.50 19.51 -31.39
CA PRO A 623 -9.28 18.83 -30.35
C PRO A 623 -10.76 18.64 -30.73
N GLU A 624 -11.35 19.63 -31.41
CA GLU A 624 -12.77 19.61 -31.78
C GLU A 624 -13.10 18.55 -32.86
N GLN A 625 -12.08 18.03 -33.56
CA GLN A 625 -12.24 16.96 -34.54
C GLN A 625 -12.29 15.56 -33.91
N MET A 626 -11.82 15.42 -32.66
CA MET A 626 -11.89 14.16 -31.92
C MET A 626 -13.29 14.00 -31.34
N ILE A 627 -14.20 13.48 -32.15
CA ILE A 627 -15.57 13.12 -31.76
C ILE A 627 -15.67 11.63 -31.44
N ASP A 628 -16.78 11.19 -30.85
CA ASP A 628 -17.00 9.79 -30.44
C ASP A 628 -16.76 8.78 -31.57
N ALA A 629 -17.19 9.09 -32.79
CA ALA A 629 -16.97 8.22 -33.96
C ALA A 629 -15.47 8.02 -34.28
N CYS A 630 -14.62 9.04 -34.07
CA CYS A 630 -13.18 8.93 -34.24
C CYS A 630 -12.57 8.04 -33.16
N TRP A 631 -13.03 8.17 -31.90
CA TRP A 631 -12.55 7.32 -30.80
C TRP A 631 -13.01 5.86 -30.94
N ASP A 632 -14.25 5.63 -31.36
CA ASP A 632 -14.77 4.30 -31.68
C ASP A 632 -13.97 3.64 -32.80
N TYR A 633 -13.58 4.42 -33.82
CA TYR A 633 -12.72 3.91 -34.88
C TYR A 633 -11.37 3.45 -34.31
N ILE A 634 -10.72 4.26 -33.47
CA ILE A 634 -9.39 3.96 -32.96
C ILE A 634 -9.41 2.77 -31.99
N PHE A 635 -10.36 2.75 -31.04
CA PHE A 635 -10.32 1.83 -29.90
C PHE A 635 -11.29 0.65 -29.98
N LEU A 636 -12.38 0.76 -30.75
CA LEU A 636 -13.45 -0.25 -30.83
C LEU A 636 -13.61 -0.87 -32.23
N HIS A 637 -12.75 -0.52 -33.19
CA HIS A 637 -12.77 -1.04 -34.56
C HIS A 637 -14.07 -0.78 -35.34
N SER A 638 -14.73 0.37 -35.10
CA SER A 638 -15.84 0.77 -35.96
C SER A 638 -15.38 1.02 -37.41
N ASP A 639 -16.29 0.89 -38.37
CA ASP A 639 -16.00 1.19 -39.77
C ASP A 639 -15.69 2.68 -39.97
N TYR A 640 -14.81 2.98 -40.93
CA TYR A 640 -14.54 4.36 -41.32
C TYR A 640 -15.73 4.94 -42.10
N ASP A 641 -16.20 6.12 -41.72
CA ASP A 641 -17.27 6.84 -42.40
C ASP A 641 -16.86 8.29 -42.61
N SER A 642 -16.45 8.65 -43.83
CA SER A 642 -16.02 10.01 -44.18
C SER A 642 -17.12 11.05 -44.08
N THR A 643 -18.39 10.65 -43.98
CA THR A 643 -19.51 11.57 -43.81
C THR A 643 -19.71 11.98 -42.35
N LYS A 644 -19.22 11.16 -41.40
CA LYS A 644 -19.35 11.39 -39.95
C LYS A 644 -18.04 11.79 -39.31
N MET A 645 -16.91 11.28 -39.81
CA MET A 645 -15.59 11.49 -39.21
C MET A 645 -14.88 12.67 -39.89
N PRO A 646 -14.52 13.74 -39.14
CA PRO A 646 -13.85 14.92 -39.70
C PRO A 646 -12.35 14.74 -39.92
N ILE A 647 -11.80 13.54 -39.67
CA ILE A 647 -10.37 13.22 -39.74
C ILE A 647 -10.16 12.21 -40.87
N GLU A 648 -9.18 12.48 -41.73
CA GLU A 648 -8.81 11.61 -42.84
C GLU A 648 -8.41 10.20 -42.35
N LYS A 649 -8.88 9.17 -43.05
CA LYS A 649 -8.63 7.76 -42.73
C LYS A 649 -7.16 7.43 -42.41
N PRO A 650 -6.14 7.88 -43.18
CA PRO A 650 -4.74 7.53 -42.89
C PRO A 650 -4.26 8.00 -41.51
N LYS A 651 -4.77 9.14 -41.01
CA LYS A 651 -4.43 9.66 -39.69
C LYS A 651 -5.06 8.83 -38.58
N LEU A 652 -6.32 8.41 -38.77
CA LEU A 652 -7.03 7.52 -37.85
C LEU A 652 -6.42 6.11 -37.87
N ASP A 653 -6.03 5.60 -39.03
CA ASP A 653 -5.35 4.30 -39.18
C ASP A 653 -4.06 4.26 -38.37
N LYS A 654 -3.24 5.32 -38.44
CA LYS A 654 -2.01 5.41 -37.66
C LYS A 654 -2.27 5.37 -36.15
N MET A 655 -3.30 6.08 -35.67
CA MET A 655 -3.67 6.05 -34.25
C MET A 655 -4.21 4.68 -33.81
N ARG A 656 -5.01 4.03 -34.66
CA ARG A 656 -5.49 2.67 -34.44
C ARG A 656 -4.31 1.70 -34.36
N GLN A 657 -3.35 1.79 -35.28
CA GLN A 657 -2.15 0.95 -35.31
C GLN A 657 -1.33 1.09 -34.01
N GLU A 658 -1.12 2.32 -33.52
CA GLU A 658 -0.47 2.57 -32.23
C GLU A 658 -1.19 1.88 -31.07
N PHE A 659 -2.51 2.04 -30.98
CA PHE A 659 -3.29 1.38 -29.94
C PHE A 659 -3.21 -0.15 -30.08
N GLU A 660 -3.40 -0.68 -31.29
CA GLU A 660 -3.44 -2.11 -31.52
C GLU A 660 -2.13 -2.81 -31.18
N TYR A 661 -1.01 -2.17 -31.50
CA TYR A 661 0.31 -2.68 -31.16
C TYR A 661 0.60 -2.62 -29.66
N TRP A 662 0.38 -1.46 -29.03
CA TRP A 662 0.79 -1.26 -27.63
C TRP A 662 -0.16 -1.90 -26.62
N TYR A 663 -1.44 -2.09 -26.92
CA TYR A 663 -2.41 -2.67 -25.99
C TYR A 663 -2.46 -4.20 -26.07
N PRO A 664 -2.66 -4.92 -24.94
CA PRO A 664 -3.07 -4.45 -23.61
C PRO A 664 -1.94 -3.89 -22.76
N VAL A 665 -2.23 -3.26 -21.62
CA VAL A 665 -1.19 -2.94 -20.62
C VAL A 665 -0.54 -4.24 -20.12
N ASP A 666 0.78 -4.40 -20.32
CA ASP A 666 1.50 -5.61 -19.91
C ASP A 666 1.77 -5.64 -18.41
N MET A 667 2.09 -4.47 -17.83
CA MET A 667 2.27 -4.33 -16.38
C MET A 667 1.82 -2.94 -15.91
N ARG A 668 1.07 -2.90 -14.82
CA ARG A 668 0.75 -1.67 -14.09
C ARG A 668 1.26 -1.76 -12.65
N VAL A 669 2.05 -0.79 -12.22
CA VAL A 669 2.66 -0.79 -10.87
C VAL A 669 2.07 0.31 -10.00
N SER A 670 1.72 -0.01 -8.76
CA SER A 670 1.13 0.94 -7.82
C SER A 670 1.40 0.60 -6.35
N GLY A 671 1.13 1.54 -5.45
CA GLY A 671 1.02 1.27 -4.02
C GLY A 671 -0.23 0.43 -3.70
N LYS A 672 -0.16 -0.34 -2.61
CA LYS A 672 -1.28 -1.18 -2.14
C LYS A 672 -2.56 -0.42 -1.80
N ASP A 673 -2.46 0.88 -1.53
CA ASP A 673 -3.58 1.79 -1.26
C ASP A 673 -4.55 1.93 -2.45
N LEU A 674 -4.08 1.72 -3.67
CA LEU A 674 -4.91 1.84 -4.88
C LEU A 674 -5.65 0.54 -5.26
N VAL A 675 -5.39 -0.57 -4.57
CA VAL A 675 -6.01 -1.88 -4.89
C VAL A 675 -7.53 -1.81 -4.70
N GLN A 676 -7.98 -1.26 -3.57
CA GLN A 676 -9.39 -1.25 -3.17
C GLN A 676 -10.24 -0.17 -3.89
N ASN A 677 -9.64 0.60 -4.80
CA ASN A 677 -10.31 1.68 -5.53
C ASN A 677 -9.84 1.72 -7.00
N HIS A 678 -8.94 2.63 -7.37
CA HIS A 678 -8.40 2.89 -8.70
C HIS A 678 -8.11 1.61 -9.50
N LEU A 679 -7.36 0.66 -8.95
CA LEU A 679 -6.97 -0.55 -9.68
C LEU A 679 -8.15 -1.50 -9.90
N THR A 680 -9.09 -1.53 -8.96
CA THR A 680 -10.35 -2.27 -9.13
C THR A 680 -11.20 -1.58 -10.21
N PHE A 681 -11.35 -0.26 -10.16
CA PHE A 681 -12.10 0.52 -11.16
C PHE A 681 -11.48 0.40 -12.56
N PHE A 682 -10.16 0.38 -12.64
CA PHE A 682 -9.39 0.10 -13.86
C PHE A 682 -9.84 -1.23 -14.50
N LEU A 683 -9.99 -2.32 -13.73
CA LEU A 683 -10.51 -3.59 -14.26
C LEU A 683 -11.96 -3.47 -14.73
N PHE A 684 -12.85 -2.92 -13.91
CA PHE A 684 -14.27 -2.75 -14.26
C PHE A 684 -14.44 -1.97 -15.56
N ASN A 685 -13.74 -0.84 -15.73
CA ASN A 685 -13.88 -0.03 -16.92
C ASN A 685 -13.25 -0.69 -18.16
N HIS A 686 -12.16 -1.45 -18.02
CA HIS A 686 -11.59 -2.21 -19.15
C HIS A 686 -12.57 -3.27 -19.67
N VAL A 687 -13.22 -4.03 -18.78
CA VAL A 687 -14.20 -5.05 -19.18
C VAL A 687 -15.50 -4.43 -19.71
N ALA A 688 -15.84 -3.20 -19.30
CA ALA A 688 -17.00 -2.48 -19.82
C ALA A 688 -16.77 -1.96 -21.24
N ILE A 689 -15.60 -1.38 -21.50
CA ILE A 689 -15.28 -0.74 -22.79
C ILE A 689 -14.88 -1.78 -23.85
N TRP A 690 -14.05 -2.77 -23.48
CA TRP A 690 -13.58 -3.83 -24.37
C TRP A 690 -14.18 -5.19 -24.00
N LYS A 691 -15.52 -5.23 -23.84
CA LYS A 691 -16.27 -6.40 -23.37
C LYS A 691 -15.98 -7.69 -24.14
N ASP A 692 -15.93 -7.61 -25.47
CA ASP A 692 -15.75 -8.78 -26.34
C ASP A 692 -14.28 -9.00 -26.75
N GLN A 693 -13.34 -8.29 -26.11
CA GLN A 693 -11.91 -8.36 -26.43
C GLN A 693 -11.05 -8.62 -25.19
N PRO A 694 -11.08 -9.84 -24.59
CA PRO A 694 -10.26 -10.18 -23.42
C PRO A 694 -8.75 -9.96 -23.63
N LYS A 695 -8.28 -10.02 -24.88
CA LYS A 695 -6.89 -9.72 -25.23
C LYS A 695 -6.49 -8.26 -24.97
N LYS A 696 -7.45 -7.35 -24.82
CA LYS A 696 -7.24 -5.93 -24.47
C LYS A 696 -7.31 -5.66 -22.96
N TRP A 697 -7.68 -6.66 -22.16
CA TRP A 697 -7.73 -6.51 -20.72
C TRP A 697 -6.32 -6.50 -20.11
N PRO A 698 -6.12 -5.86 -18.94
CA PRO A 698 -4.81 -5.75 -18.31
C PRO A 698 -4.18 -7.11 -18.00
N LYS A 699 -2.90 -7.29 -18.34
CA LYS A 699 -2.21 -8.59 -18.14
C LYS A 699 -1.65 -8.76 -16.74
N SER A 700 -1.12 -7.70 -16.13
CA SER A 700 -0.58 -7.79 -14.77
C SER A 700 -0.67 -6.48 -13.99
N ILE A 701 -0.82 -6.61 -12.66
CA ILE A 701 -0.78 -5.51 -11.70
C ILE A 701 0.18 -5.89 -10.58
N ARG A 702 1.21 -5.08 -10.36
CA ARG A 702 2.17 -5.23 -9.27
C ARG A 702 1.88 -4.19 -8.19
N ALA A 703 1.49 -4.62 -6.99
CA ALA A 703 1.32 -3.73 -5.85
C ALA A 703 2.56 -3.78 -4.93
N ASN A 704 3.00 -2.63 -4.42
CA ASN A 704 4.05 -2.53 -3.39
C ASN A 704 3.54 -1.84 -2.11
N GLY A 705 4.24 -2.06 -1.01
CA GLY A 705 3.99 -1.33 0.23
C GLY A 705 4.34 0.16 0.13
N HIS A 706 4.02 0.91 1.18
CA HIS A 706 4.46 2.30 1.29
C HIS A 706 5.95 2.36 1.59
N LEU A 707 6.61 3.46 1.19
CA LEU A 707 8.01 3.65 1.48
C LEU A 707 8.19 4.30 2.86
N LEU A 708 9.01 3.67 3.70
CA LEU A 708 9.58 4.24 4.91
C LEU A 708 10.93 4.88 4.60
N LEU A 709 11.32 5.86 5.41
CA LEU A 709 12.61 6.53 5.33
C LEU A 709 13.34 6.32 6.65
N ASN A 710 14.43 5.56 6.62
CA ASN A 710 15.19 5.13 7.80
C ASN A 710 14.33 4.45 8.89
N ASN A 711 13.47 3.51 8.48
CA ASN A 711 12.50 2.76 9.32
C ASN A 711 11.35 3.60 9.92
N GLU A 712 11.20 4.86 9.49
CA GLU A 712 10.13 5.73 9.96
C GLU A 712 9.19 6.12 8.82
N LYS A 713 7.94 6.43 9.17
CA LYS A 713 6.97 6.93 8.18
C LYS A 713 7.41 8.30 7.68
N MET A 714 7.44 8.46 6.36
CA MET A 714 7.73 9.77 5.77
C MET A 714 6.64 10.78 6.17
N SER A 715 7.06 11.86 6.82
CA SER A 715 6.19 12.97 7.18
C SER A 715 6.94 14.29 7.11
N LYS A 716 6.31 15.29 6.49
CA LYS A 716 6.82 16.67 6.51
C LYS A 716 6.87 17.23 7.93
N SER A 717 5.95 16.82 8.82
CA SER A 717 5.85 17.35 10.19
C SER A 717 6.98 16.92 11.10
N THR A 718 7.55 15.73 10.89
CA THR A 718 8.67 15.21 11.69
C THR A 718 10.03 15.60 11.11
N GLY A 719 10.05 16.30 9.97
CA GLY A 719 11.26 16.58 9.19
C GLY A 719 11.82 15.37 8.43
N ASN A 720 11.19 14.19 8.56
CA ASN A 720 11.60 12.97 7.87
C ASN A 720 10.88 12.84 6.52
N PHE A 721 11.28 13.67 5.56
CA PHE A 721 10.69 13.72 4.22
C PHE A 721 11.76 14.04 3.17
N LEU A 722 11.64 13.45 1.98
CA LEU A 722 12.59 13.67 0.90
C LEU A 722 11.85 13.78 -0.44
N THR A 723 12.04 14.89 -1.16
CA THR A 723 11.55 15.01 -2.54
C THR A 723 12.46 14.23 -3.51
N LEU A 724 11.99 13.99 -4.74
CA LEU A 724 12.82 13.38 -5.79
C LEU A 724 14.09 14.21 -6.03
N VAL A 725 13.95 15.53 -6.17
CA VAL A 725 15.10 16.41 -6.44
C VAL A 725 16.09 16.39 -5.28
N ASP A 726 15.62 16.43 -4.03
CA ASP A 726 16.49 16.34 -2.85
C ASP A 726 17.25 15.01 -2.81
N ALA A 727 16.59 13.90 -3.18
CA ALA A 727 17.21 12.58 -3.22
C ALA A 727 18.29 12.47 -4.30
N VAL A 728 18.04 12.99 -5.50
CA VAL A 728 19.02 13.05 -6.60
C VAL A 728 20.19 13.98 -6.23
N GLU A 729 19.94 15.10 -5.56
CA GLU A 729 20.99 15.98 -5.10
C GLU A 729 21.89 15.36 -4.04
N LYS A 730 21.28 14.58 -3.13
CA LYS A 730 21.97 13.94 -2.02
C LYS A 730 22.79 12.71 -2.44
N PHE A 731 22.23 11.84 -3.27
CA PHE A 731 22.83 10.53 -3.60
C PHE A 731 23.25 10.37 -5.06
N GLY A 732 22.93 11.33 -5.93
CA GLY A 732 22.94 11.10 -7.38
C GLY A 732 21.76 10.25 -7.83
N ALA A 733 21.47 10.24 -9.14
CA ALA A 733 20.39 9.43 -9.70
C ALA A 733 20.66 7.93 -9.52
N ASP A 734 21.86 7.44 -9.84
CA ASP A 734 22.18 6.01 -9.74
C ASP A 734 22.30 5.53 -8.29
N GLY A 735 22.84 6.36 -7.39
CA GLY A 735 22.89 6.05 -5.95
C GLY A 735 21.50 5.93 -5.33
N MET A 736 20.60 6.87 -5.64
CA MET A 736 19.20 6.79 -5.23
C MET A 736 18.51 5.56 -5.82
N ARG A 737 18.66 5.29 -7.12
CA ARG A 737 18.02 4.14 -7.79
C ARG A 737 18.47 2.81 -7.21
N LEU A 738 19.76 2.68 -6.88
CA LEU A 738 20.30 1.50 -6.19
C LEU A 738 19.66 1.32 -4.81
N GLY A 739 19.54 2.40 -4.03
CA GLY A 739 18.84 2.36 -2.74
C GLY A 739 17.35 2.01 -2.86
N LEU A 740 16.68 2.46 -3.91
CA LEU A 740 15.28 2.12 -4.18
C LEU A 740 15.09 0.66 -4.62
N ALA A 741 16.05 0.10 -5.37
CA ALA A 741 16.03 -1.32 -5.72
C ALA A 741 16.16 -2.20 -4.46
N ASP A 742 17.02 -1.85 -3.50
CA ASP A 742 17.17 -2.59 -2.24
C ASP A 742 16.03 -2.38 -1.22
N ALA A 743 15.24 -1.31 -1.38
CA ALA A 743 14.25 -0.91 -0.37
C ALA A 743 13.20 -1.99 -0.06
N GLY A 744 12.85 -2.83 -1.04
CA GLY A 744 11.92 -3.94 -0.86
C GLY A 744 11.12 -4.28 -2.12
N ASP A 745 10.68 -5.53 -2.23
CA ASP A 745 9.93 -6.03 -3.39
C ASP A 745 8.49 -6.44 -3.09
N GLY A 746 8.14 -6.67 -1.83
CA GLY A 746 6.82 -7.15 -1.41
C GLY A 746 5.74 -6.08 -1.27
N VAL A 747 4.60 -6.51 -0.72
CA VAL A 747 3.42 -5.68 -0.37
C VAL A 747 3.59 -5.04 1.01
N GLU A 748 4.46 -5.60 1.85
CA GLU A 748 4.91 -4.97 3.08
C GLU A 748 5.62 -3.65 2.81
N ASP A 749 5.56 -2.75 3.80
CA ASP A 749 6.18 -1.43 3.66
C ASP A 749 7.69 -1.57 3.43
N ALA A 750 8.16 -0.95 2.35
CA ALA A 750 9.56 -0.94 1.95
C ALA A 750 10.32 0.13 2.74
N ASN A 751 11.65 0.06 2.77
CA ASN A 751 12.45 1.00 3.54
C ASN A 751 13.66 1.53 2.77
N PHE A 752 13.71 2.85 2.58
CA PHE A 752 14.89 3.51 2.04
C PHE A 752 15.83 3.92 3.17
N VAL A 753 17.05 3.37 3.18
CA VAL A 753 18.06 3.63 4.21
C VAL A 753 19.20 4.46 3.64
N PHE A 754 19.50 5.60 4.26
CA PHE A 754 20.55 6.51 3.80
C PHE A 754 21.94 5.86 3.77
N ASP A 755 22.31 5.15 4.84
CA ASP A 755 23.61 4.48 4.92
C ASP A 755 23.81 3.45 3.79
N MET A 756 22.73 2.78 3.37
CA MET A 756 22.75 1.84 2.27
C MET A 756 22.95 2.56 0.92
N ALA A 757 22.25 3.68 0.69
CA ALA A 757 22.42 4.49 -0.51
C ALA A 757 23.83 5.10 -0.59
N ASP A 758 24.37 5.61 0.51
CA ASP A 758 25.75 6.14 0.58
C ASP A 758 26.79 5.04 0.32
N ALA A 759 26.61 3.85 0.89
CA ALA A 759 27.45 2.68 0.60
C ALA A 759 27.34 2.25 -0.87
N GLY A 760 26.15 2.35 -1.46
CA GLY A 760 25.89 2.13 -2.88
C GLY A 760 26.68 3.07 -3.78
N VAL A 761 26.62 4.37 -3.50
CA VAL A 761 27.40 5.41 -4.20
C VAL A 761 28.90 5.09 -4.15
N LEU A 762 29.40 4.74 -2.96
CA LEU A 762 30.81 4.39 -2.78
C LEU A 762 31.21 3.18 -3.62
N ARG A 763 30.38 2.13 -3.64
CA ARG A 763 30.62 0.92 -4.44
C ARG A 763 30.58 1.19 -5.93
N LEU A 764 29.61 1.98 -6.41
CA LEU A 764 29.52 2.38 -7.83
C LEU A 764 30.77 3.17 -8.26
N TYR A 765 31.21 4.12 -7.44
CA TYR A 765 32.42 4.88 -7.70
C TYR A 765 33.66 3.97 -7.77
N ASN A 766 33.83 3.12 -6.76
CA ASN A 766 34.98 2.21 -6.70
C ASN A 766 34.95 1.20 -7.86
N PHE A 767 33.77 0.76 -8.29
CA PHE A 767 33.63 -0.10 -9.47
C PHE A 767 34.07 0.62 -10.74
N LEU A 768 33.62 1.86 -10.96
CA LEU A 768 34.06 2.69 -12.09
C LEU A 768 35.58 2.94 -12.08
N THR A 769 36.15 3.25 -10.92
CA THR A 769 37.61 3.41 -10.77
C THR A 769 38.34 2.11 -11.09
N TRP A 770 37.86 0.98 -10.57
CA TRP A 770 38.46 -0.33 -10.83
C TRP A 770 38.40 -0.69 -12.32
N VAL A 771 37.30 -0.40 -13.02
CA VAL A 771 37.22 -0.59 -14.48
C VAL A 771 38.27 0.23 -15.22
N LYS A 772 38.47 1.50 -14.84
CA LYS A 772 39.51 2.35 -15.43
C LYS A 772 40.91 1.76 -15.22
N GLU A 773 41.19 1.26 -14.01
CA GLU A 773 42.45 0.58 -13.72
C GLU A 773 42.63 -0.68 -14.58
N MET A 774 41.59 -1.50 -14.75
CA MET A 774 41.67 -2.71 -15.59
C MET A 774 41.92 -2.38 -17.06
N VAL A 775 41.33 -1.30 -17.58
CA VAL A 775 41.60 -0.82 -18.95
C VAL A 775 43.06 -0.40 -19.12
N GLU A 776 43.65 0.30 -18.15
CA GLU A 776 45.07 0.66 -18.21
C GLU A 776 45.98 -0.57 -18.10
N LEU A 777 45.69 -1.52 -17.20
CA LEU A 777 46.44 -2.77 -17.10
C LEU A 777 46.39 -3.60 -18.39
N LYS A 778 45.27 -3.55 -19.13
CA LYS A 778 45.14 -4.18 -20.45
C LYS A 778 46.06 -3.53 -21.47
N LYS A 779 46.14 -2.19 -21.48
CA LYS A 779 47.08 -1.46 -22.36
C LYS A 779 48.53 -1.78 -22.04
N GLU A 780 48.84 -2.01 -20.77
CA GLU A 780 50.19 -2.39 -20.30
C GLU A 780 50.50 -3.89 -20.45
N ALA A 781 49.58 -4.70 -21.00
CA ALA A 781 49.71 -6.15 -21.14
C ALA A 781 50.06 -6.88 -19.83
N LYS A 782 49.48 -6.44 -18.70
CA LYS A 782 49.73 -6.99 -17.36
C LYS A 782 48.81 -8.15 -16.95
N PHE A 783 47.89 -8.56 -17.81
CA PHE A 783 47.02 -9.70 -17.57
C PHE A 783 47.64 -11.01 -18.06
N ARG A 784 47.24 -12.11 -17.43
CA ARG A 784 47.53 -13.44 -17.95
C ARG A 784 46.64 -13.73 -19.15
N THR A 785 47.21 -14.38 -20.15
CA THR A 785 46.52 -14.89 -21.35
C THR A 785 46.86 -16.38 -21.54
N GLY A 786 46.04 -17.11 -22.31
CA GLY A 786 46.26 -18.52 -22.61
C GLY A 786 45.24 -19.44 -21.95
N GLU A 787 45.70 -20.58 -21.41
CA GLU A 787 44.81 -21.59 -20.84
C GLU A 787 44.15 -21.12 -19.54
N LYS A 788 42.84 -21.39 -19.40
CA LYS A 788 42.07 -21.11 -18.20
C LYS A 788 42.44 -22.10 -17.10
N LEU A 789 42.88 -21.57 -15.96
CA LEU A 789 43.15 -22.34 -14.75
C LEU A 789 41.85 -22.87 -14.14
N PHE A 790 41.95 -23.76 -13.15
CA PHE A 790 40.78 -24.19 -12.37
C PHE A 790 39.99 -23.01 -11.80
N ILE A 791 40.67 -22.04 -11.19
CA ILE A 791 39.99 -20.87 -10.60
C ILE A 791 39.31 -19.98 -11.66
N ASP A 792 39.86 -19.92 -12.87
CA ASP A 792 39.25 -19.20 -14.00
C ASP A 792 37.91 -19.84 -14.38
N ARG A 793 37.88 -21.18 -14.46
CA ARG A 793 36.66 -21.95 -14.75
C ARG A 793 35.63 -21.84 -13.62
N VAL A 794 36.07 -21.88 -12.37
CA VAL A 794 35.19 -21.67 -11.19
C VAL A 794 34.53 -20.29 -11.26
N PHE A 795 35.33 -19.24 -11.50
CA PHE A 795 34.83 -17.88 -11.59
C PHE A 795 33.82 -17.71 -12.73
N GLU A 796 34.16 -18.14 -13.95
CA GLU A 796 33.26 -18.11 -15.10
C GLU A 796 31.92 -18.82 -14.82
N ASN A 797 31.98 -19.98 -14.17
CA ASN A 797 30.82 -20.74 -13.79
C ASN A 797 29.96 -20.04 -12.72
N GLN A 798 30.59 -19.38 -11.73
CA GLN A 798 29.90 -18.53 -10.75
C GLN A 798 29.22 -17.33 -11.43
N LEU A 799 29.87 -16.69 -12.40
CA LEU A 799 29.27 -15.59 -13.18
C LEU A 799 28.00 -16.06 -13.90
N ASN A 800 28.05 -17.20 -14.59
CA ASN A 800 26.88 -17.79 -15.26
C ASN A 800 25.74 -18.10 -14.29
N ARG A 801 26.07 -18.62 -13.09
CA ARG A 801 25.07 -18.90 -12.04
C ARG A 801 24.38 -17.63 -11.55
N PHE A 802 25.13 -16.59 -11.23
CA PHE A 802 24.57 -15.33 -10.74
C PHE A 802 23.83 -14.55 -11.83
N LEU A 803 24.31 -14.60 -13.07
CA LEU A 803 23.61 -14.06 -14.23
C LEU A 803 22.24 -14.71 -14.40
N ARG A 804 22.15 -16.04 -14.28
CA ARG A 804 20.88 -16.78 -14.32
C ARG A 804 19.95 -16.34 -13.19
N LEU A 805 20.44 -16.33 -11.95
CA LEU A 805 19.65 -15.90 -10.79
C LEU A 805 19.16 -14.46 -10.92
N ALA A 806 20.01 -13.53 -11.36
CA ALA A 806 19.61 -12.15 -11.61
C ALA A 806 18.53 -12.06 -12.68
N THR A 807 18.67 -12.82 -13.78
CA THR A 807 17.68 -12.87 -14.86
C THR A 807 16.32 -13.34 -14.34
N ASP A 808 16.28 -14.45 -13.59
CA ASP A 808 15.04 -14.98 -12.99
C ASP A 808 14.37 -13.93 -12.09
N GLN A 809 15.14 -13.20 -11.27
CA GLN A 809 14.59 -12.18 -10.38
C GLN A 809 14.12 -10.92 -11.11
N TYR A 810 14.75 -10.53 -12.22
CA TYR A 810 14.24 -9.46 -13.08
C TYR A 810 12.91 -9.84 -13.75
N GLU A 811 12.76 -11.09 -14.21
CA GLU A 811 11.50 -11.60 -14.77
C GLU A 811 10.37 -11.61 -13.72
N LEU A 812 10.70 -11.99 -12.48
CA LEU A 812 9.78 -11.95 -11.35
C LEU A 812 9.52 -10.53 -10.80
N THR A 813 10.27 -9.53 -11.28
CA THR A 813 10.23 -8.13 -10.81
C THR A 813 10.63 -7.95 -9.33
N ASN A 814 11.51 -8.82 -8.85
CA ASN A 814 12.13 -8.77 -7.52
C ASN A 814 13.47 -8.05 -7.60
N PHE A 815 13.45 -6.72 -7.61
CA PHE A 815 14.64 -5.92 -7.89
C PHE A 815 15.65 -5.86 -6.74
N LYS A 816 15.24 -6.14 -5.50
CA LYS A 816 16.16 -6.32 -4.36
C LYS A 816 16.99 -7.60 -4.54
N GLU A 817 16.32 -8.71 -4.85
CA GLU A 817 17.01 -9.98 -5.11
C GLU A 817 17.79 -9.93 -6.42
N ALA A 818 17.28 -9.24 -7.46
CA ALA A 818 18.05 -9.00 -8.68
C ALA A 818 19.32 -8.19 -8.37
N LEU A 819 19.25 -7.14 -7.56
CA LEU A 819 20.41 -6.35 -7.15
C LEU A 819 21.44 -7.16 -6.33
N LYS A 820 20.95 -8.06 -5.46
CA LYS A 820 21.80 -9.01 -4.73
C LYS A 820 22.69 -9.79 -5.68
N TYR A 821 22.12 -10.46 -6.68
CA TYR A 821 22.90 -11.29 -7.61
C TYR A 821 23.62 -10.51 -8.68
N CYS A 822 22.99 -9.45 -9.22
CA CYS A 822 23.56 -8.71 -10.32
C CYS A 822 24.70 -7.81 -9.86
N PHE A 823 24.76 -7.37 -8.60
CA PHE A 823 25.80 -6.47 -8.11
C PHE A 823 26.57 -7.04 -6.94
N PHE A 824 25.92 -7.37 -5.82
CA PHE A 824 26.65 -7.71 -4.60
C PHE A 824 27.39 -9.05 -4.70
N GLU A 825 26.70 -10.13 -5.05
CA GLU A 825 27.31 -11.46 -5.20
C GLU A 825 28.25 -11.53 -6.42
N TYR A 826 27.90 -10.84 -7.50
CA TYR A 826 28.76 -10.71 -8.69
C TYR A 826 30.11 -10.07 -8.33
N GLN A 827 30.10 -8.98 -7.56
CA GLN A 827 31.32 -8.30 -7.09
C GLN A 827 32.09 -9.16 -6.08
N SER A 828 31.40 -9.86 -5.19
CA SER A 828 32.02 -10.82 -4.24
C SER A 828 32.77 -11.93 -4.97
N ALA A 829 32.19 -12.51 -6.02
CA ALA A 829 32.85 -13.52 -6.86
C ALA A 829 34.12 -12.96 -7.51
N ARG A 830 34.07 -11.73 -8.03
CA ARG A 830 35.24 -11.05 -8.60
C ARG A 830 36.31 -10.79 -7.54
N ASP A 831 35.93 -10.32 -6.35
CA ASP A 831 36.87 -10.05 -5.27
C ASP A 831 37.58 -11.32 -4.80
N PHE A 832 36.84 -12.43 -4.68
CA PHE A 832 37.41 -13.74 -4.39
C PHE A 832 38.36 -14.19 -5.50
N TYR A 833 37.94 -14.12 -6.76
CA TYR A 833 38.78 -14.43 -7.92
C TYR A 833 40.09 -13.62 -7.93
N ARG A 834 40.00 -12.31 -7.71
CA ARG A 834 41.17 -11.41 -7.62
C ARG A 834 42.11 -11.81 -6.47
N GLU A 835 41.55 -12.19 -5.33
CA GLU A 835 42.32 -12.64 -4.17
C GLU A 835 43.08 -13.94 -4.46
N VAL A 836 42.42 -14.91 -5.08
CA VAL A 836 43.03 -16.20 -5.46
C VAL A 836 44.11 -16.03 -6.52
N CYS A 837 43.91 -15.13 -7.47
CA CYS A 837 44.86 -14.81 -8.53
C CYS A 837 45.94 -13.79 -8.12
N GLY A 838 46.04 -13.44 -6.83
CA GLY A 838 47.06 -12.51 -6.33
C GLY A 838 48.50 -13.03 -6.49
N GLY A 839 49.48 -12.12 -6.48
CA GLY A 839 50.89 -12.47 -6.65
C GLY A 839 51.28 -12.66 -8.12
N GLU A 840 52.04 -13.71 -8.42
CA GLU A 840 52.55 -13.99 -9.77
C GLU A 840 51.52 -14.64 -10.71
N THR A 841 50.41 -15.17 -10.18
CA THR A 841 49.40 -15.89 -10.99
C THR A 841 48.67 -14.96 -11.96
N GLY A 842 48.24 -13.79 -11.49
CA GLY A 842 47.49 -12.82 -12.28
C GLY A 842 46.09 -13.28 -12.71
N MET A 843 45.20 -12.30 -12.92
CA MET A 843 43.85 -12.55 -13.46
C MET A 843 43.92 -12.76 -14.98
N HIS A 844 43.00 -13.58 -15.51
CA HIS A 844 42.87 -13.82 -16.95
C HIS A 844 42.18 -12.65 -17.66
N GLU A 845 42.79 -12.12 -18.72
CA GLU A 845 42.29 -10.92 -19.41
C GLU A 845 40.83 -11.07 -19.87
N GLU A 846 40.51 -12.14 -20.61
CA GLU A 846 39.18 -12.33 -21.18
C GLU A 846 38.09 -12.41 -20.10
N LEU A 847 38.38 -13.04 -18.97
CA LEU A 847 37.40 -13.21 -17.89
C LEU A 847 37.17 -11.90 -17.14
N VAL A 848 38.20 -11.08 -16.94
CA VAL A 848 38.06 -9.76 -16.34
C VAL A 848 37.17 -8.87 -17.21
N PHE A 849 37.38 -8.85 -18.53
CA PHE A 849 36.57 -8.03 -19.43
C PHE A 849 35.18 -8.62 -19.69
N GLN A 850 35.02 -9.95 -19.69
CA GLN A 850 33.72 -10.60 -19.67
C GLN A 850 32.94 -10.22 -18.42
N PHE A 851 33.56 -10.24 -17.24
CA PHE A 851 32.95 -9.77 -15.99
C PHE A 851 32.52 -8.31 -16.11
N ILE A 852 33.39 -7.40 -16.56
CA ILE A 852 33.07 -5.97 -16.68
C ILE A 852 31.86 -5.76 -17.61
N GLU A 853 31.89 -6.39 -18.79
CA GLU A 853 30.83 -6.24 -19.78
C GLU A 853 29.48 -6.79 -19.27
N THR A 854 29.50 -8.01 -18.72
CA THR A 854 28.29 -8.68 -18.21
C THR A 854 27.72 -7.96 -16.99
N GLN A 855 28.57 -7.54 -16.04
CA GLN A 855 28.20 -6.75 -14.87
C GLN A 855 27.55 -5.42 -15.27
N ALA A 856 28.13 -4.70 -16.23
CA ALA A 856 27.56 -3.44 -16.72
C ALA A 856 26.18 -3.67 -17.35
N LYS A 857 26.03 -4.73 -18.14
CA LYS A 857 24.75 -5.09 -18.77
C LYS A 857 23.65 -5.42 -17.74
N ILE A 858 23.94 -6.27 -16.75
CA ILE A 858 22.93 -6.70 -15.77
C ILE A 858 22.59 -5.63 -14.72
N LEU A 859 23.48 -4.67 -14.51
CA LEU A 859 23.25 -3.54 -13.61
C LEU A 859 22.57 -2.35 -14.30
N SER A 860 22.69 -2.24 -15.63
CA SER A 860 22.12 -1.17 -16.47
C SER A 860 20.63 -0.87 -16.22
N PRO A 861 19.74 -1.86 -15.98
CA PRO A 861 18.35 -1.55 -15.63
C PRO A 861 18.21 -0.65 -14.39
N ILE A 862 19.07 -0.84 -13.38
CA ILE A 862 19.03 -0.15 -12.10
C ILE A 862 19.90 1.12 -12.13
N CYS A 863 21.17 1.03 -12.55
CA CYS A 863 22.13 2.14 -12.57
C CYS A 863 22.63 2.42 -14.00
N PRO A 864 21.78 2.95 -14.89
CA PRO A 864 22.11 3.04 -16.31
C PRO A 864 23.26 4.03 -16.60
N HIS A 865 23.40 5.11 -15.83
CA HIS A 865 24.35 6.18 -16.19
C HIS A 865 25.80 5.77 -15.96
N VAL A 866 26.10 5.14 -14.81
CA VAL A 866 27.43 4.55 -14.53
C VAL A 866 27.72 3.42 -15.52
N CYS A 867 26.71 2.63 -15.89
CA CYS A 867 26.89 1.55 -16.84
C CYS A 867 27.17 2.05 -18.27
N GLU A 868 26.58 3.16 -18.70
CA GLU A 868 26.96 3.82 -19.97
C GLU A 868 28.41 4.30 -19.96
N GLU A 869 28.85 4.89 -18.85
CA GLU A 869 30.24 5.33 -18.71
C GLU A 869 31.20 4.14 -18.77
N ILE A 870 30.87 3.03 -18.11
CA ILE A 870 31.66 1.80 -18.20
C ILE A 870 31.68 1.28 -19.63
N TRP A 871 30.53 1.21 -20.31
CA TRP A 871 30.38 0.76 -21.69
C TRP A 871 31.28 1.55 -22.66
N SER A 872 31.28 2.87 -22.50
CA SER A 872 32.15 3.80 -23.24
C SER A 872 33.64 3.58 -22.93
N ILE A 873 34.01 3.44 -21.65
CA ILE A 873 35.41 3.24 -21.22
C ILE A 873 36.00 1.94 -21.77
N ILE A 874 35.21 0.86 -21.86
CA ILE A 874 35.66 -0.41 -22.44
C ILE A 874 35.62 -0.42 -23.98
N GLY A 875 35.33 0.72 -24.61
CA GLY A 875 35.40 0.90 -26.06
C GLY A 875 34.26 0.27 -26.83
N LYS A 876 33.09 0.05 -26.21
CA LYS A 876 31.91 -0.45 -26.92
C LYS A 876 31.17 0.70 -27.59
N GLU A 877 30.58 0.39 -28.75
CA GLU A 877 29.79 1.34 -29.52
C GLU A 877 28.31 1.33 -29.07
N GLY A 878 27.59 2.40 -29.41
CA GLY A 878 26.18 2.58 -29.07
C GLY A 878 25.91 2.80 -27.58
N PHE A 879 24.63 2.71 -27.20
CA PHE A 879 24.17 2.89 -25.83
C PHE A 879 23.94 1.54 -25.15
N ILE A 880 24.41 1.38 -23.90
CA ILE A 880 24.27 0.10 -23.19
C ILE A 880 22.81 -0.29 -22.98
N ILE A 881 21.92 0.70 -22.86
CA ILE A 881 20.49 0.47 -22.65
C ILE A 881 19.78 -0.13 -23.88
N GLN A 882 20.44 -0.15 -25.05
CA GLN A 882 19.98 -0.84 -26.27
C GLN A 882 20.69 -2.19 -26.48
N ALA A 883 21.69 -2.51 -25.65
CA ALA A 883 22.45 -3.75 -25.78
C ALA A 883 21.59 -4.98 -25.42
N LYS A 884 21.87 -6.11 -26.08
CA LYS A 884 21.26 -7.41 -25.74
C LYS A 884 21.66 -7.84 -24.32
N TRP A 885 20.70 -8.42 -23.60
CA TRP A 885 20.96 -9.10 -22.33
C TRP A 885 22.08 -10.15 -22.51
N PRO A 886 22.98 -10.33 -21.53
CA PRO A 886 24.08 -11.27 -21.67
C PRO A 886 23.60 -12.70 -21.91
N GLU A 887 24.34 -13.44 -22.75
CA GLU A 887 24.08 -14.86 -22.96
C GLU A 887 24.51 -15.65 -21.72
N ILE A 888 23.64 -16.57 -21.30
CA ILE A 888 23.83 -17.33 -20.07
C ILE A 888 24.51 -18.65 -20.43
N GLY A 889 25.75 -18.83 -19.98
CA GLY A 889 26.45 -20.11 -20.14
C GLY A 889 25.83 -21.24 -19.31
N GLU A 890 26.24 -22.47 -19.62
CA GLU A 890 25.90 -23.62 -18.78
C GLU A 890 26.58 -23.50 -17.41
N THR A 891 25.92 -24.08 -16.40
CA THR A 891 26.41 -24.09 -15.02
C THR A 891 26.79 -25.51 -14.62
N ASP A 892 28.04 -25.73 -14.27
CA ASP A 892 28.55 -26.99 -13.73
C ASP A 892 28.40 -27.00 -12.20
N GLU A 893 27.44 -27.77 -11.70
CA GLU A 893 27.16 -27.89 -10.27
C GLU A 893 28.33 -28.52 -9.48
N ILE A 894 29.13 -29.38 -10.10
CA ILE A 894 30.30 -29.97 -9.43
C ILE A 894 31.35 -28.88 -9.24
N LEU A 895 31.65 -28.12 -10.29
CA LEU A 895 32.64 -27.04 -10.23
C LEU A 895 32.24 -25.92 -9.27
N LEU A 896 30.94 -25.61 -9.13
CA LEU A 896 30.46 -24.68 -8.09
C LEU A 896 30.75 -25.21 -6.68
N LYS A 897 30.51 -26.50 -6.44
CA LYS A 897 30.81 -27.15 -5.15
C LYS A 897 32.31 -27.18 -4.87
N GLU A 898 33.15 -27.36 -5.89
CA GLU A 898 34.61 -27.28 -5.76
C GLU A 898 35.06 -25.88 -5.33
N GLY A 899 34.51 -24.83 -5.93
CA GLY A 899 34.76 -23.43 -5.52
C GLY A 899 34.32 -23.14 -4.08
N GLN A 900 33.09 -23.54 -3.72
CA GLN A 900 32.58 -23.39 -2.35
C GLN A 900 33.41 -24.15 -1.32
N PHE A 901 33.89 -25.34 -1.68
CA PHE A 901 34.79 -26.13 -0.85
C PHE A 901 36.12 -25.40 -0.63
N LEU A 902 36.70 -24.78 -1.66
CA LEU A 902 37.91 -23.99 -1.52
C LEU A 902 37.68 -22.78 -0.59
N GLU A 903 36.63 -21.99 -0.82
CA GLU A 903 36.29 -20.82 0.00
C GLU A 903 36.11 -21.18 1.49
N SER A 904 35.29 -22.21 1.75
CA SER A 904 35.01 -22.67 3.12
C SER A 904 36.25 -23.22 3.81
N SER A 905 37.07 -24.00 3.10
CA SER A 905 38.33 -24.55 3.62
C SER A 905 39.30 -23.43 4.00
N VAL A 906 39.48 -22.43 3.13
CA VAL A 906 40.38 -21.30 3.38
C VAL A 906 39.93 -20.47 4.57
N ARG A 907 38.62 -20.22 4.69
CA ARG A 907 38.05 -19.54 5.87
C ARG A 907 38.36 -20.31 7.15
N ASP A 908 38.17 -21.62 7.15
CA ASP A 908 38.43 -22.47 8.32
C ASP A 908 39.92 -22.52 8.68
N PHE A 909 40.80 -22.56 7.67
CA PHE A 909 42.25 -22.50 7.87
C PHE A 909 42.68 -21.16 8.47
N ARG A 910 42.14 -20.03 7.99
CA ARG A 910 42.37 -18.70 8.56
C ARG A 910 41.91 -18.60 10.01
N LEU A 911 40.73 -19.13 10.34
CA LEU A 911 40.21 -19.14 11.72
C LEU A 911 41.12 -19.95 12.65
N ARG A 912 41.64 -21.08 12.19
CA ARG A 912 42.59 -21.91 12.95
C ARG A 912 43.93 -21.20 13.16
N LEU A 913 44.46 -20.55 12.11
CA LEU A 913 45.67 -19.74 12.21
C LEU A 913 45.49 -18.60 13.22
N LEU A 914 44.36 -17.89 13.19
CA LEU A 914 44.03 -16.85 14.16
C LEU A 914 43.93 -17.40 15.59
N ALA A 915 43.35 -18.58 15.78
CA ALA A 915 43.26 -19.23 17.09
C ALA A 915 44.63 -19.65 17.63
N LEU A 916 45.55 -20.07 16.75
CA LEU A 916 46.94 -20.39 17.09
C LEU A 916 47.71 -19.13 17.52
N LEU A 917 47.58 -18.04 16.75
CA LEU A 917 48.23 -16.76 17.02
C LEU A 917 47.67 -16.05 18.26
N ASN A 918 46.39 -16.30 18.60
CA ASN A 918 45.69 -15.68 19.73
C ASN A 918 45.02 -16.72 20.66
N PRO A 919 45.78 -17.49 21.44
CA PRO A 919 45.23 -18.53 22.32
C PRO A 919 44.47 -17.94 23.50
N LYS A 920 43.33 -18.56 23.87
CA LYS A 920 42.44 -18.12 24.97
C LYS A 920 43.05 -18.21 26.38
N LYS A 921 44.12 -19.00 26.57
CA LYS A 921 44.91 -19.07 27.81
C LYS A 921 46.38 -18.86 27.45
N LYS A 922 46.94 -17.69 27.78
CA LYS A 922 48.38 -17.44 27.66
C LYS A 922 49.10 -17.90 28.91
N THR A 923 50.05 -18.80 28.77
CA THR A 923 51.01 -19.12 29.83
C THR A 923 51.97 -17.94 29.99
N PRO A 924 52.23 -17.42 31.20
CA PRO A 924 53.15 -16.29 31.39
C PRO A 924 54.55 -16.63 30.84
N GLY A 925 55.04 -15.85 29.88
CA GLY A 925 56.36 -16.03 29.25
C GLY A 925 56.40 -16.81 27.94
N GLN A 926 55.27 -17.26 27.38
CA GLN A 926 55.25 -18.00 26.11
C GLN A 926 55.28 -17.06 24.89
N THR A 927 56.37 -17.13 24.12
CA THR A 927 56.50 -16.46 22.81
C THR A 927 55.75 -17.27 21.75
N ILE A 928 54.84 -16.64 21.00
CA ILE A 928 54.09 -17.29 19.92
C ILE A 928 54.78 -16.92 18.61
N ASN A 929 55.43 -17.89 17.97
CA ASN A 929 56.04 -17.71 16.66
C ASN A 929 54.99 -17.99 15.56
N PRO A 930 54.98 -17.24 14.46
CA PRO A 930 54.16 -17.56 13.30
C PRO A 930 54.58 -18.93 12.74
N PRO A 931 53.63 -19.80 12.37
CA PRO A 931 53.96 -21.08 11.75
C PRO A 931 54.59 -20.84 10.36
N THR A 932 55.49 -21.74 9.96
CA THR A 932 56.12 -21.68 8.63
C THR A 932 55.54 -22.71 7.68
N THR A 933 54.95 -23.78 8.21
CA THR A 933 54.42 -24.92 7.43
C THR A 933 52.96 -25.20 7.80
N GLY A 934 52.14 -25.54 6.79
CA GLY A 934 50.76 -25.99 6.97
C GLY A 934 50.52 -27.36 6.34
N ASN A 935 50.24 -28.37 7.17
CA ASN A 935 49.90 -29.72 6.74
C ASN A 935 48.36 -29.85 6.66
N ILE A 936 47.82 -29.94 5.44
CA ILE A 936 46.40 -30.07 5.17
C ILE A 936 46.05 -31.54 4.93
N TYR A 937 45.13 -32.06 5.72
CA TYR A 937 44.67 -33.45 5.69
C TYR A 937 43.26 -33.55 5.10
N VAL A 938 43.09 -34.46 4.14
CA VAL A 938 41.83 -34.66 3.40
C VAL A 938 41.36 -36.10 3.55
N ALA A 939 40.10 -36.29 3.94
CA ALA A 939 39.48 -37.60 4.04
C ALA A 939 38.73 -37.96 2.74
N GLU A 940 39.01 -39.16 2.20
CA GLU A 940 38.29 -39.71 1.04
C GLU A 940 36.93 -40.29 1.45
N LYS A 941 36.84 -40.85 2.65
CA LYS A 941 35.66 -41.51 3.20
C LYS A 941 35.38 -41.00 4.61
N TYR A 942 34.11 -41.03 4.99
CA TYR A 942 33.73 -40.84 6.38
C TYR A 942 34.33 -41.95 7.28
N PRO A 943 34.66 -41.64 8.54
CA PRO A 943 34.97 -42.64 9.56
C PRO A 943 33.93 -43.78 9.56
N SER A 944 34.37 -45.01 9.82
CA SER A 944 33.57 -46.23 9.67
C SER A 944 32.18 -46.15 10.32
N TRP A 945 32.09 -45.57 11.53
CA TRP A 945 30.82 -45.41 12.24
C TRP A 945 29.91 -44.35 11.62
N GLN A 946 30.45 -43.22 11.13
CA GLN A 946 29.68 -42.17 10.44
C GLN A 946 29.17 -42.69 9.10
N ASN A 947 30.00 -43.44 8.37
CA ASN A 947 29.64 -44.04 7.09
C ASN A 947 28.48 -45.05 7.24
N THR A 948 28.51 -45.84 8.32
CA THR A 948 27.42 -46.76 8.69
C THR A 948 26.12 -45.98 8.98
N VAL A 949 26.20 -44.87 9.73
CA VAL A 949 25.03 -44.02 10.02
C VAL A 949 24.46 -43.40 8.74
N LEU A 950 25.30 -42.88 7.84
CA LEU A 950 24.85 -42.31 6.55
C LEU A 950 24.14 -43.36 5.68
N GLY A 951 24.68 -44.59 5.62
CA GLY A 951 24.04 -45.70 4.90
C GLY A 951 22.64 -46.01 5.43
N VAL A 952 22.49 -46.09 6.76
CA VAL A 952 21.20 -46.31 7.42
C VAL A 952 20.23 -45.16 7.18
N LEU A 953 20.71 -43.92 7.25
CA LEU A 953 19.87 -42.75 6.97
C LEU A 953 19.38 -42.74 5.51
N LYS A 954 20.22 -43.14 4.55
CA LYS A 954 19.87 -43.21 3.12
C LYS A 954 18.82 -44.29 2.88
N GLU A 955 18.99 -45.46 3.51
CA GLU A 955 18.00 -46.54 3.50
C GLU A 955 16.65 -46.05 4.06
N LEU A 956 16.66 -45.47 5.26
CA LEU A 956 15.44 -44.99 5.92
C LEU A 956 14.75 -43.84 5.16
N TYR A 957 15.51 -42.97 4.50
CA TYR A 957 14.96 -41.88 3.69
C TYR A 957 14.25 -42.41 2.44
N ASN A 958 14.86 -43.39 1.76
CA ASN A 958 14.28 -44.02 0.58
C ASN A 958 13.05 -44.88 0.91
N GLU A 959 13.07 -45.59 2.05
CA GLU A 959 11.95 -46.41 2.51
C GLU A 959 10.73 -45.58 2.95
N ASN A 960 10.93 -44.31 3.32
CA ASN A 960 9.90 -43.43 3.88
C ASN A 960 9.54 -42.29 2.92
N ASN A 961 9.26 -42.61 1.65
CA ASN A 961 8.80 -41.65 0.62
C ASN A 961 9.66 -40.39 0.47
N ASN A 962 10.99 -40.52 0.58
CA ASN A 962 11.93 -39.40 0.53
C ASN A 962 11.78 -38.40 1.70
N GLU A 963 11.43 -38.88 2.89
CA GLU A 963 11.45 -38.11 4.12
C GLU A 963 12.15 -38.87 5.24
N PHE A 964 12.84 -38.16 6.14
CA PHE A 964 13.42 -38.81 7.32
C PHE A 964 12.35 -39.21 8.33
N PRO A 965 12.34 -40.46 8.82
CA PRO A 965 11.44 -40.87 9.89
C PRO A 965 11.78 -40.16 11.21
N ASP A 966 10.90 -40.33 12.20
CA ASP A 966 11.09 -39.77 13.54
C ASP A 966 12.44 -40.20 14.14
N ASN A 967 13.09 -39.29 14.88
CA ASN A 967 14.39 -39.55 15.51
C ASN A 967 14.37 -40.79 16.42
N LYS A 968 13.21 -41.17 16.97
CA LYS A 968 13.02 -42.40 17.74
C LYS A 968 13.24 -43.67 16.90
N ILE A 969 12.73 -43.69 15.68
CA ILE A 969 12.87 -44.82 14.74
C ILE A 969 14.32 -44.95 14.28
N ILE A 970 14.93 -43.81 13.92
CA ILE A 970 16.35 -43.76 13.53
C ILE A 970 17.23 -44.24 14.70
N SER A 971 16.99 -43.73 15.91
CA SER A 971 17.72 -44.14 17.12
C SER A 971 17.56 -45.64 17.43
N GLN A 972 16.36 -46.20 17.27
CA GLN A 972 16.12 -47.63 17.46
C GLN A 972 16.92 -48.48 16.47
N LYS A 973 16.93 -48.12 15.18
CA LYS A 973 17.67 -48.87 14.15
C LYS A 973 19.18 -48.73 14.35
N LEU A 974 19.69 -47.55 14.69
CA LEU A 974 21.12 -47.35 14.99
C LEU A 974 21.58 -48.10 16.26
N ASN A 975 20.75 -48.12 17.31
CA ASN A 975 21.07 -48.84 18.57
C ASN A 975 20.99 -50.37 18.43
N SER A 976 20.31 -50.88 17.40
CA SER A 976 20.28 -52.31 17.09
C SER A 976 21.59 -52.82 16.48
N MET A 977 22.46 -51.93 15.99
CA MET A 977 23.75 -52.27 15.39
C MET A 977 24.86 -52.33 16.45
N GLU A 978 25.45 -53.52 16.63
CA GLU A 978 26.46 -53.78 17.67
C GLU A 978 27.72 -52.90 17.53
N THR A 979 28.09 -52.53 16.31
CA THR A 979 29.20 -51.62 15.96
C THR A 979 28.99 -50.18 16.41
N LEU A 980 27.74 -49.71 16.50
CA LEU A 980 27.38 -48.33 16.86
C LEU A 980 26.94 -48.19 18.33
N LYS A 981 26.66 -49.31 19.01
CA LYS A 981 26.14 -49.36 20.39
C LYS A 981 27.02 -48.64 21.42
N LYS A 982 28.35 -48.68 21.26
CA LYS A 982 29.31 -47.96 22.12
C LYS A 982 29.45 -46.46 21.78
N LEU A 983 28.91 -46.02 20.64
CA LEU A 983 28.99 -44.65 20.12
C LEU A 983 27.64 -43.92 20.13
N ALA A 984 26.62 -44.47 20.81
CA ALA A 984 25.25 -43.94 20.82
C ALA A 984 25.13 -42.45 21.22
N LYS A 985 26.06 -41.93 22.05
CA LYS A 985 26.12 -40.51 22.41
C LYS A 985 26.60 -39.59 21.26
N LYS A 986 27.34 -40.13 20.28
CA LYS A 986 27.87 -39.41 19.10
C LYS A 986 26.96 -39.55 17.86
N THR A 987 26.22 -40.65 17.73
CA THR A 987 25.41 -40.95 16.53
C THR A 987 24.23 -40.00 16.33
N MET A 988 23.44 -39.70 17.36
CA MET A 988 22.27 -38.83 17.21
C MET A 988 22.59 -37.35 16.91
N PRO A 989 23.62 -36.73 17.52
CA PRO A 989 24.08 -35.41 17.09
C PRO A 989 24.50 -35.38 15.61
N PHE A 990 25.19 -36.43 15.15
CA PHE A 990 25.57 -36.56 13.74
C PHE A 990 24.35 -36.73 12.82
N VAL A 991 23.35 -37.54 13.21
CA VAL A 991 22.07 -37.64 12.50
C VAL A 991 21.40 -36.27 12.36
N GLN A 992 21.34 -35.50 13.45
CA GLN A 992 20.70 -34.19 13.43
C GLN A 992 21.44 -33.23 12.48
N MET A 993 22.77 -33.22 12.52
CA MET A 993 23.60 -32.46 11.60
C MET A 993 23.32 -32.83 10.14
N ILE A 994 23.24 -34.13 9.81
CA ILE A 994 22.92 -34.59 8.45
C ILE A 994 21.49 -34.20 8.03
N LYS A 995 20.50 -34.30 8.93
CA LYS A 995 19.12 -33.85 8.64
C LYS A 995 19.02 -32.34 8.41
N GLU A 996 19.88 -31.55 9.03
CA GLU A 996 20.01 -30.12 8.77
C GLU A 996 20.69 -29.88 7.42
N SER A 997 21.82 -30.53 7.15
CA SER A 997 22.52 -30.43 5.86
C SER A 997 21.67 -30.89 4.67
N VAL A 998 20.83 -31.93 4.82
CA VAL A 998 19.91 -32.37 3.76
C VAL A 998 18.76 -31.38 3.56
N ARG A 999 18.30 -30.70 4.61
CA ARG A 999 17.32 -29.60 4.48
C ARG A 999 17.89 -28.39 3.76
N GLU A 1000 19.17 -28.09 3.97
CA GLU A 1000 19.83 -26.93 3.37
C GLU A 1000 20.36 -27.20 1.95
N GLN A 1001 20.91 -28.39 1.70
CA GLN A 1001 21.70 -28.71 0.50
C GLN A 1001 21.11 -29.87 -0.33
N GLY A 1002 19.98 -30.43 0.10
CA GLY A 1002 19.32 -31.57 -0.53
C GLY A 1002 19.96 -32.92 -0.19
N ILE A 1003 19.42 -34.00 -0.78
CA ILE A 1003 19.80 -35.38 -0.45
C ILE A 1003 21.28 -35.70 -0.70
N GLY A 1004 21.96 -34.94 -1.57
CA GLY A 1004 23.39 -35.10 -1.83
C GLY A 1004 24.27 -34.97 -0.59
N ALA A 1005 23.79 -34.33 0.48
CA ALA A 1005 24.50 -34.24 1.76
C ALA A 1005 24.61 -35.59 2.51
N ILE A 1006 23.87 -36.62 2.09
CA ILE A 1006 23.94 -37.98 2.66
C ILE A 1006 24.99 -38.86 1.98
N GLU A 1007 25.59 -38.40 0.88
CA GLU A 1007 26.53 -39.19 0.11
C GLU A 1007 27.79 -39.49 0.92
N GLN A 1008 28.24 -40.74 0.81
CA GLN A 1008 29.35 -41.28 1.63
C GLN A 1008 30.73 -40.81 1.15
N THR A 1009 30.79 -40.19 -0.04
CA THR A 1009 32.00 -39.69 -0.69
C THR A 1009 31.76 -38.29 -1.25
N CYS A 1010 32.83 -37.51 -1.35
CA CYS A 1010 32.76 -36.20 -2.01
C CYS A 1010 32.51 -36.39 -3.51
N PRO A 1011 31.64 -35.59 -4.17
CA PRO A 1011 31.35 -35.73 -5.60
C PRO A 1011 32.49 -35.25 -6.51
N PHE A 1012 33.58 -34.74 -5.94
CA PHE A 1012 34.76 -34.26 -6.66
C PHE A 1012 36.06 -34.61 -5.93
N ASP A 1013 37.19 -34.48 -6.64
CA ASP A 1013 38.52 -34.73 -6.10
C ASP A 1013 39.02 -33.53 -5.28
N GLN A 1014 38.83 -33.61 -3.97
CA GLN A 1014 39.27 -32.61 -3.00
C GLN A 1014 40.79 -32.38 -3.01
N LEU A 1015 41.59 -33.43 -3.23
CA LEU A 1015 43.05 -33.33 -3.24
C LEU A 1015 43.49 -32.54 -4.46
N ARG A 1016 42.89 -32.79 -5.62
CA ARG A 1016 43.12 -32.01 -6.84
C ARG A 1016 42.82 -30.53 -6.61
N VAL A 1017 41.63 -30.20 -6.09
CA VAL A 1017 41.19 -28.81 -5.88
C VAL A 1017 42.19 -28.03 -5.01
N LEU A 1018 42.60 -28.60 -3.87
CA LEU A 1018 43.55 -27.92 -2.98
C LEU A 1018 44.95 -27.82 -3.61
N LYS A 1019 45.40 -28.86 -4.33
CA LYS A 1019 46.72 -28.87 -4.97
C LYS A 1019 46.82 -27.80 -6.06
N GLU A 1020 45.79 -27.64 -6.87
CA GLU A 1020 45.72 -26.60 -7.90
C GLU A 1020 45.70 -25.17 -7.31
N CYS A 1021 45.39 -25.01 -6.02
CA CYS A 1021 45.37 -23.72 -5.32
C CYS A 1021 46.48 -23.57 -4.26
N THR A 1022 47.55 -24.38 -4.31
CA THR A 1022 48.62 -24.39 -3.29
C THR A 1022 49.28 -23.02 -3.09
N GLU A 1023 49.59 -22.31 -4.17
CA GLU A 1023 50.22 -20.97 -4.09
C GLU A 1023 49.31 -19.95 -3.41
N TYR A 1024 48.01 -19.98 -3.72
CA TYR A 1024 47.03 -19.16 -3.02
C TYR A 1024 46.99 -19.49 -1.52
N LEU A 1025 46.98 -20.78 -1.16
CA LEU A 1025 46.97 -21.22 0.24
C LEU A 1025 48.20 -20.72 1.01
N LYS A 1026 49.40 -20.79 0.43
CA LYS A 1026 50.64 -20.27 1.02
C LYS A 1026 50.54 -18.76 1.28
N ASN A 1027 50.16 -18.00 0.26
CA ASN A 1027 50.06 -16.54 0.33
C ASN A 1027 49.02 -16.10 1.37
N THR A 1028 47.83 -16.71 1.31
CA THR A 1028 46.71 -16.40 2.21
C THR A 1028 47.00 -16.73 3.67
N LEU A 1029 47.66 -17.85 3.93
CA LEU A 1029 48.00 -18.27 5.29
C LEU A 1029 49.34 -17.67 5.76
N SER A 1030 50.04 -16.94 4.89
CA SER A 1030 51.36 -16.35 5.16
C SER A 1030 52.40 -17.38 5.64
N ILE A 1031 52.39 -18.55 5.00
CA ILE A 1031 53.29 -19.68 5.29
C ILE A 1031 54.16 -20.00 4.08
N GLN A 1032 55.33 -20.60 4.32
CA GLN A 1032 56.32 -20.89 3.28
C GLN A 1032 55.99 -22.20 2.55
N GLU A 1033 55.50 -23.20 3.28
CA GLU A 1033 55.23 -24.53 2.75
C GLU A 1033 53.82 -25.01 3.11
N VAL A 1034 53.15 -25.64 2.14
CA VAL A 1034 51.85 -26.30 2.32
C VAL A 1034 51.98 -27.72 1.80
N GLN A 1035 51.69 -28.70 2.65
CA GLN A 1035 51.64 -30.11 2.26
C GLN A 1035 50.19 -30.60 2.31
N ILE A 1036 49.71 -31.18 1.21
CA ILE A 1036 48.34 -31.70 1.11
C ILE A 1036 48.42 -33.22 1.10
N LEU A 1037 47.93 -33.83 2.19
CA LEU A 1037 48.09 -35.23 2.49
C LEU A 1037 46.71 -35.91 2.62
N PRO A 1038 46.55 -37.16 2.15
CA PRO A 1038 45.43 -37.98 2.58
C PRO A 1038 45.54 -38.23 4.09
N VAL A 1039 44.40 -38.46 4.76
CA VAL A 1039 44.40 -38.84 6.18
C VAL A 1039 45.15 -40.17 6.37
N ASP A 1040 46.14 -40.14 7.25
CA ASP A 1040 46.91 -41.30 7.71
C ASP A 1040 46.65 -41.47 9.21
N GLU A 1041 45.88 -42.51 9.57
CA GLU A 1041 45.42 -42.76 10.95
C GLU A 1041 46.58 -42.99 11.94
N GLU A 1042 47.78 -43.35 11.45
CA GLU A 1042 48.95 -43.62 12.29
C GLU A 1042 49.74 -42.34 12.65
N LYS A 1043 49.54 -41.23 11.91
CA LYS A 1043 50.31 -39.98 12.06
C LYS A 1043 49.58 -38.83 12.74
N LEU A 1044 48.27 -38.98 12.99
CA LEU A 1044 47.41 -37.96 13.56
C LEU A 1044 46.81 -38.44 14.89
N ASP A 1045 46.50 -37.49 15.78
CA ASP A 1045 45.77 -37.80 17.01
C ASP A 1045 44.40 -38.41 16.65
N PRO A 1046 44.02 -39.57 17.23
CA PRO A 1046 42.74 -40.23 16.93
C PRO A 1046 41.52 -39.31 17.09
N SER A 1047 41.58 -38.36 18.03
CA SER A 1047 40.51 -37.37 18.25
C SER A 1047 40.40 -36.35 17.11
N VAL A 1048 41.49 -36.05 16.42
CA VAL A 1048 41.53 -35.16 15.26
C VAL A 1048 41.06 -35.91 14.01
N VAL A 1049 41.52 -37.15 13.81
CA VAL A 1049 41.10 -38.01 12.69
C VAL A 1049 39.58 -38.15 12.63
N GLU A 1050 38.90 -38.32 13.78
CA GLU A 1050 37.44 -38.41 13.85
C GLU A 1050 36.70 -37.14 13.37
N THR A 1051 37.38 -35.99 13.31
CA THR A 1051 36.81 -34.70 12.88
C THR A 1051 37.06 -34.38 11.41
N ILE A 1052 37.95 -35.12 10.73
CA ILE A 1052 38.26 -34.92 9.31
C ILE A 1052 37.27 -35.76 8.51
N THR A 1053 36.40 -35.10 7.76
CA THR A 1053 35.38 -35.76 6.94
C THR A 1053 35.48 -35.28 5.49
N PRO A 1054 34.98 -36.05 4.51
CA PRO A 1054 34.87 -35.57 3.13
C PRO A 1054 34.18 -34.20 3.06
N GLY A 1055 34.76 -33.26 2.32
CA GLY A 1055 34.31 -31.88 2.19
C GLY A 1055 34.77 -30.94 3.32
N LYS A 1056 35.47 -31.44 4.36
CA LYS A 1056 35.94 -30.64 5.50
C LYS A 1056 37.40 -30.98 5.84
N PRO A 1057 38.37 -30.41 5.12
CA PRO A 1057 39.78 -30.68 5.35
C PRO A 1057 40.27 -30.03 6.64
N PHE A 1058 41.34 -30.58 7.20
CA PHE A 1058 41.92 -30.10 8.45
C PHE A 1058 43.35 -29.60 8.20
N VAL A 1059 43.69 -28.40 8.66
CA VAL A 1059 45.07 -27.90 8.64
C VAL A 1059 45.71 -27.99 10.03
N LYS A 1060 46.93 -28.53 10.06
CA LYS A 1060 47.84 -28.49 11.20
C LYS A 1060 48.99 -27.55 10.85
N PHE A 1061 49.18 -26.52 11.67
CA PHE A 1061 50.28 -25.56 11.51
C PHE A 1061 51.48 -26.00 12.35
N GLU A 1062 52.69 -25.84 11.81
CA GLU A 1062 53.97 -26.19 12.44
C GLU A 1062 54.94 -25.00 12.43
#